data_AF-H3A1B6-F1
#
_entry.id   AF-H3A1B6-F1
#
_cell.length_a   1.000
_cell.length_b   1.000
_cell.length_c   1.000
_cell.angle_alpha   90.00
_cell.angle_beta   90.00
_cell.angle_gamma   90.00
#
_symmetry.space_group_name_H-M   'P 1'
#
loop_
_entity.id
_entity.type
_entity.pdbx_description
1 polymer ?
#
loop_
_entity_poly.entity_id
_entity_poly.type
_entity_poly.pdbx_seq_one_letter_code
_entity_poly.pdbx_strand_id
1 'polypeptide(L)'
;SVSAALVSGISKQQKPVLCKTLENLIENDFKKFKWMLENITVQGYDMNIPKCSLEKADCLTTIDILINFYGEDAIHVATKTLKEINQNELAAQLSKEYRNNALTQTAPASKKKCSVKELLPKYLAQIQRDHGTITSYNADPGKRMDLSSQYITLLITKRCRQKEEREKSLLSECEEILTEMKAEKDNCIQIEGLFTSELKKKAPKIVVFHGAPGIGKTLTTKKIMLDWASGRLYKDTFKYVFYLNCRELNQIPAEEKLSATDLIFRNAEALHIVRKKILQKSENILVVVDGFDELKFSLEDTTQVSGKTAEDEVYPIELTISKLLSRKVLPQISMIITARSEALEKLEACANIDHYAEILGFSEEEKMQYFHNFFQDDQQALQAFNHIKENKVFFTMCYIPVISWIVCTALKDQMKPNSNFAQNLETTTELFLNYTYIIKKHHRFGSTDLNEQLFQKLGTLAFKGVMKQQMIFDVKDLEDVQLDPERVPSSFLNKMTYKVSVRRETAYSFVHFSFQEFFAALHCTADKNRTEANILLEEFLKEGKGHLIAPVQFLFGLANSKSAKIIHQSISENFRSEMLGWIRKMLSQEKDYNFLQLLYCLYEIHEADFVSHAMQDHDTLDLSNVGLKETDCMVISYCFQ
;
A
#
# COMPACT_ATOMS: atom_id res chain seq x y z
N SER A 1 11.31 -4.91 28.33
CA SER A 1 12.35 -5.40 29.27
C SER A 1 13.80 -5.11 28.83
N VAL A 2 14.09 -4.86 27.54
CA VAL A 2 15.46 -4.58 27.06
C VAL A 2 15.96 -3.15 27.38
N SER A 3 15.07 -2.14 27.41
CA SER A 3 15.41 -0.76 27.81
C SER A 3 15.82 -0.65 29.29
N ALA A 4 15.11 -1.33 30.20
CA ALA A 4 15.43 -1.31 31.63
C ALA A 4 16.80 -1.95 31.95
N ALA A 5 17.22 -2.96 31.19
CA ALA A 5 18.51 -3.65 31.42
C ALA A 5 19.71 -2.78 31.01
N LEU A 6 19.63 -2.02 29.91
CA LEU A 6 20.68 -1.09 29.47
C LEU A 6 20.80 0.12 30.39
N VAL A 7 19.66 0.73 30.78
CA VAL A 7 19.64 1.84 31.75
C VAL A 7 20.18 1.39 33.11
N SER A 8 19.91 0.14 33.53
CA SER A 8 20.45 -0.40 34.79
C SER A 8 21.98 -0.58 34.79
N GLY A 9 22.59 -0.83 33.64
CA GLY A 9 24.05 -0.99 33.49
C GLY A 9 24.79 0.35 33.52
N ILE A 10 24.24 1.36 32.83
CA ILE A 10 24.78 2.73 32.76
C ILE A 10 24.66 3.42 34.13
N SER A 11 23.49 3.27 34.77
CA SER A 11 23.22 3.81 36.11
C SER A 11 24.21 3.28 37.16
N LYS A 12 24.60 1.99 37.11
CA LYS A 12 25.56 1.40 38.07
C LYS A 12 26.98 1.97 37.98
N GLN A 13 27.39 2.50 36.82
CA GLN A 13 28.76 3.02 36.62
C GLN A 13 28.88 4.52 36.87
N GLN A 14 27.86 5.29 36.46
CA GLN A 14 27.89 6.75 36.58
C GLN A 14 27.49 7.24 37.97
N LYS A 15 26.53 6.56 38.63
CA LYS A 15 25.96 6.99 39.91
C LYS A 15 26.99 7.15 41.03
N PRO A 16 27.93 6.21 41.29
CA PRO A 16 28.92 6.38 42.36
C PRO A 16 29.87 7.56 42.15
N VAL A 17 30.27 7.81 40.90
CA VAL A 17 31.23 8.87 40.56
C VAL A 17 30.55 10.25 40.61
N LEU A 18 29.29 10.33 40.18
CA LEU A 18 28.46 11.52 40.32
C LEU A 18 28.15 11.82 41.79
N CYS A 19 27.81 10.81 42.60
CA CYS A 19 27.57 10.99 44.05
C CYS A 19 28.79 11.62 44.71
N LYS A 20 29.97 11.00 44.54
CA LYS A 20 31.21 11.50 45.14
C LYS A 20 31.56 12.92 44.72
N THR A 21 31.26 13.30 43.47
CA THR A 21 31.57 14.64 42.97
C THR A 21 30.57 15.68 43.46
N LEU A 22 29.28 15.39 43.40
CA LEU A 22 28.22 16.34 43.76
C LEU A 22 28.05 16.50 45.28
N GLU A 23 28.42 15.49 46.07
CA GLU A 23 28.51 15.60 47.54
C GLU A 23 29.62 16.55 48.00
N ASN A 24 30.65 16.76 47.18
CA ASN A 24 31.73 17.71 47.47
C ASN A 24 31.36 19.16 47.12
N LEU A 25 30.18 19.42 46.54
CA LEU A 25 29.69 20.77 46.32
C LEU A 25 29.10 21.33 47.61
N ILE A 26 29.52 22.54 47.98
CA ILE A 26 28.84 23.31 49.03
C ILE A 26 27.42 23.65 48.60
N GLU A 27 26.52 23.84 49.56
CA GLU A 27 25.07 23.99 49.31
C GLU A 27 24.73 25.08 48.26
N ASN A 28 25.45 26.22 48.29
CA ASN A 28 25.26 27.30 47.33
C ASN A 28 25.69 26.93 45.90
N ASP A 29 26.76 26.14 45.75
CA ASP A 29 27.23 25.72 44.43
C ASP A 29 26.38 24.56 43.90
N PHE A 30 25.84 23.71 44.77
CA PHE A 30 24.85 22.72 44.38
C PHE A 30 23.54 23.37 43.90
N LYS A 31 23.07 24.46 44.54
CA LYS A 31 21.92 25.24 44.04
C LYS A 31 22.20 25.84 42.65
N LYS A 32 23.39 26.40 42.42
CA LYS A 32 23.81 26.90 41.11
C LYS A 32 23.92 25.78 40.07
N PHE A 33 24.43 24.61 40.46
CA PHE A 33 24.53 23.43 39.60
C PHE A 33 23.14 23.02 39.08
N LYS A 34 22.15 22.92 39.98
CA LYS A 34 20.76 22.60 39.60
C LYS A 34 20.15 23.67 38.68
N TRP A 35 20.33 24.95 39.00
CA TRP A 35 19.85 26.05 38.16
C TRP A 35 20.48 26.03 36.75
N MET A 36 21.76 25.68 36.66
CA MET A 36 22.45 25.59 35.37
C MET A 36 21.97 24.41 34.53
N LEU A 37 21.59 23.28 35.15
CA LEU A 37 21.00 22.15 34.43
C LEU A 37 19.65 22.48 33.75
N GLU A 38 18.94 23.50 34.22
CA GLU A 38 17.72 24.00 33.57
C GLU A 38 18.02 24.71 32.25
N ASN A 39 19.24 25.25 32.08
CA ASN A 39 19.58 26.21 31.03
C ASN A 39 20.82 25.82 30.18
N ILE A 40 21.44 24.67 30.46
CA ILE A 40 22.67 24.26 29.79
C ILE A 40 22.43 23.84 28.34
N THR A 41 23.24 24.32 27.40
CA THR A 41 23.17 23.84 26.01
C THR A 41 24.05 22.60 25.85
N VAL A 42 23.47 21.46 25.45
CA VAL A 42 24.22 20.21 25.20
C VAL A 42 24.05 19.80 23.74
N GLN A 43 25.15 19.54 23.03
CA GLN A 43 25.08 19.10 21.62
C GLN A 43 24.32 17.77 21.52
N GLY A 44 23.23 17.76 20.75
CA GLY A 44 22.38 16.57 20.58
C GLY A 44 21.16 16.48 21.50
N TYR A 45 20.91 17.49 22.35
CA TYR A 45 19.72 17.56 23.20
C TYR A 45 19.01 18.92 23.00
N ASP A 46 17.74 18.86 22.57
CA ASP A 46 16.92 20.06 22.30
C ASP A 46 16.08 20.50 23.52
N MET A 47 16.12 19.73 24.61
CA MET A 47 15.41 20.01 25.86
C MET A 47 16.33 19.82 27.07
N ASN A 48 16.13 20.65 28.10
CA ASN A 48 16.80 20.56 29.39
C ASN A 48 15.90 19.93 30.45
N ILE A 49 16.50 19.56 31.58
CA ILE A 49 15.75 19.02 32.73
C ILE A 49 14.74 20.08 33.21
N PRO A 50 13.44 19.75 33.31
CA PRO A 50 12.43 20.70 33.77
C PRO A 50 12.69 21.21 35.19
N LYS A 51 12.55 22.53 35.40
CA LYS A 51 12.74 23.19 36.70
C LYS A 51 11.99 22.51 37.87
N CYS A 52 10.75 22.09 37.63
CA CYS A 52 9.93 21.41 38.64
C CYS A 52 10.54 20.08 39.13
N SER A 53 11.41 19.45 38.34
CA SER A 53 12.10 18.20 38.71
C SER A 53 13.31 18.44 39.60
N LEU A 54 13.95 19.63 39.53
CA LEU A 54 15.19 19.94 40.26
C LEU A 54 14.97 20.79 41.53
N GLU A 55 13.85 21.51 41.62
CA GLU A 55 13.57 22.47 42.68
C GLU A 55 13.66 21.87 44.10
N LYS A 56 13.10 20.66 44.29
CA LYS A 56 13.12 19.90 45.56
C LYS A 56 14.08 18.70 45.57
N ALA A 57 14.82 18.47 44.48
CA ALA A 57 15.73 17.33 44.38
C ALA A 57 16.95 17.50 45.30
N ASP A 58 17.22 16.47 46.10
CA ASP A 58 18.48 16.32 46.83
C ASP A 58 19.59 15.80 45.89
N CYS A 59 20.81 15.59 46.43
CA CYS A 59 21.96 15.17 45.63
C CYS A 59 21.68 13.86 44.85
N LEU A 60 21.14 12.85 45.53
CA LEU A 60 20.88 11.53 44.95
C LEU A 60 19.76 11.59 43.89
N THR A 61 18.69 12.31 44.18
CA THR A 61 17.58 12.52 43.24
C THR A 61 18.05 13.28 42.01
N THR A 62 18.90 14.29 42.18
CA THR A 62 19.48 15.05 41.05
C THR A 62 20.32 14.15 40.15
N ILE A 63 21.07 13.20 40.72
CA ILE A 63 21.88 12.24 39.96
C ILE A 63 20.99 11.28 39.17
N ASP A 64 19.92 10.77 39.79
CA ASP A 64 18.99 9.88 39.11
C ASP A 64 18.27 10.60 37.96
N ILE A 65 17.86 11.85 38.15
CA ILE A 65 17.28 12.68 37.08
C ILE A 65 18.30 12.88 35.96
N LEU A 66 19.55 13.22 36.29
CA LEU A 66 20.61 13.47 35.32
C LEU A 66 20.92 12.22 34.46
N ILE A 67 21.01 11.04 35.08
CA ILE A 67 21.24 9.76 34.39
C ILE A 67 20.02 9.36 33.56
N ASN A 68 18.81 9.52 34.07
CA ASN A 68 17.59 9.16 33.34
C ASN A 68 17.34 10.07 32.14
N PHE A 69 17.70 11.35 32.26
CA PHE A 69 17.45 12.34 31.21
C PHE A 69 18.54 12.34 30.14
N TYR A 70 19.82 12.26 30.51
CA TYR A 70 20.95 12.34 29.58
C TYR A 70 21.66 11.00 29.31
N GLY A 71 21.25 9.90 29.93
CA GLY A 71 21.79 8.57 29.66
C GLY A 71 23.31 8.48 29.77
N GLU A 72 23.98 8.00 28.71
CA GLU A 72 25.45 7.87 28.67
C GLU A 72 26.18 9.22 28.74
N ASP A 73 25.52 10.32 28.39
CA ASP A 73 26.11 11.67 28.39
C ASP A 73 26.01 12.37 29.75
N ALA A 74 25.36 11.77 30.75
CA ALA A 74 25.17 12.37 32.07
C ALA A 74 26.47 12.90 32.70
N ILE A 75 27.57 12.15 32.64
CA ILE A 75 28.89 12.59 33.14
C ILE A 75 29.42 13.79 32.34
N HIS A 76 29.22 13.81 31.03
CA HIS A 76 29.65 14.92 30.18
C HIS A 76 28.87 16.19 30.51
N VAL A 77 27.54 16.07 30.65
CA VAL A 77 26.66 17.18 31.03
C VAL A 77 27.04 17.70 32.41
N ALA A 78 27.17 16.84 33.44
CA ALA A 78 27.62 17.25 34.77
C ALA A 78 29.00 17.93 34.74
N THR A 79 29.95 17.40 33.95
CA THR A 79 31.28 18.02 33.82
C THR A 79 31.18 19.42 33.20
N LYS A 80 30.34 19.59 32.18
CA LYS A 80 30.13 20.89 31.54
C LYS A 80 29.46 21.85 32.52
N THR A 81 28.39 21.42 33.20
CA THR A 81 27.71 22.22 34.22
C THR A 81 28.65 22.66 35.34
N LEU A 82 29.53 21.78 35.81
CA LEU A 82 30.55 22.12 36.82
C LEU A 82 31.51 23.22 36.33
N LYS A 83 31.92 23.19 35.06
CA LYS A 83 32.76 24.24 34.47
C LYS A 83 32.03 25.58 34.38
N GLU A 84 30.76 25.58 33.99
CA GLU A 84 29.93 26.79 33.90
C GLU A 84 29.73 27.47 35.26
N ILE A 85 29.74 26.70 36.35
CA ILE A 85 29.68 27.24 37.73
C ILE A 85 31.07 27.49 38.35
N ASN A 86 32.14 27.50 37.54
CA ASN A 86 33.54 27.69 37.94
C ASN A 86 34.13 26.61 38.87
N GLN A 87 33.51 25.43 38.96
CA GLN A 87 34.01 24.27 39.71
C GLN A 87 34.94 23.41 38.84
N ASN A 88 36.00 24.04 38.32
CA ASN A 88 36.90 23.43 37.32
C ASN A 88 37.73 22.27 37.87
N GLU A 89 38.11 22.30 39.15
CA GLU A 89 38.83 21.20 39.80
C GLU A 89 37.94 19.97 39.96
N LEU A 90 36.71 20.14 40.44
CA LEU A 90 35.72 19.06 40.53
C LEU A 90 35.35 18.52 39.14
N ALA A 91 35.23 19.38 38.13
CA ALA A 91 34.99 18.94 36.74
C ALA A 91 36.14 18.08 36.19
N ALA A 92 37.39 18.46 36.47
CA ALA A 92 38.58 17.71 36.06
C ALA A 92 38.69 16.38 36.82
N GLN A 93 38.39 16.38 38.12
CA GLN A 93 38.33 15.18 38.94
C GLN A 93 37.25 14.21 38.45
N LEU A 94 36.03 14.69 38.19
CA LEU A 94 34.92 13.88 37.66
C LEU A 94 35.30 13.20 36.34
N SER A 95 35.90 13.96 35.41
CA SER A 95 36.37 13.43 34.13
C SER A 95 37.49 12.40 34.29
N LYS A 96 38.41 12.62 35.24
CA LYS A 96 39.55 11.75 35.50
C LYS A 96 39.14 10.46 36.22
N GLU A 97 38.28 10.56 37.24
CA GLU A 97 37.76 9.40 37.97
C GLU A 97 36.86 8.53 37.08
N TYR A 98 36.00 9.14 36.25
CA TYR A 98 35.21 8.38 35.29
C TYR A 98 36.09 7.67 34.25
N ARG A 99 37.14 8.34 33.73
CA ARG A 99 38.14 7.70 32.86
C ARG A 99 38.90 6.57 33.56
N ASN A 100 39.30 6.76 34.81
CA ASN A 100 40.08 5.77 35.56
C ASN A 100 39.24 4.56 35.94
N ASN A 101 37.98 4.75 36.37
CA ASN A 101 37.04 3.64 36.61
C ASN A 101 36.68 2.89 35.32
N ALA A 102 36.72 3.57 34.16
CA ALA A 102 36.61 2.92 32.85
C ALA A 102 37.89 2.15 32.43
N LEU A 103 39.04 2.35 33.10
CA LEU A 103 40.33 1.73 32.80
C LEU A 103 40.73 0.64 33.82
N THR A 104 40.29 0.71 35.08
CA THR A 104 40.67 -0.25 36.14
C THR A 104 39.82 -1.52 36.17
N GLN A 105 38.74 -1.62 35.37
CA GLN A 105 37.99 -2.86 35.16
C GLN A 105 38.23 -3.52 33.79
N THR A 106 39.30 -3.14 33.09
CA THR A 106 39.73 -3.86 31.88
C THR A 106 40.82 -4.89 32.18
N ALA A 107 40.47 -5.98 32.85
CA ALA A 107 40.74 -7.29 32.24
C ALA A 107 39.67 -7.46 31.15
N PRO A 108 40.01 -7.93 29.93
CA PRO A 108 39.35 -7.49 28.71
C PRO A 108 37.92 -8.03 28.56
N ALA A 109 36.95 -7.37 29.18
CA ALA A 109 35.58 -7.31 28.70
C ALA A 109 35.52 -6.11 27.75
N SER A 110 35.64 -6.40 26.46
CA SER A 110 35.41 -5.54 25.31
C SER A 110 34.44 -4.38 25.58
N LYS A 111 34.85 -3.14 25.27
CA LYS A 111 33.92 -2.15 24.70
C LYS A 111 33.20 -2.86 23.55
N LYS A 112 31.97 -3.31 23.73
CA LYS A 112 31.16 -3.76 22.58
C LYS A 112 30.88 -2.52 21.75
N LYS A 113 31.79 -2.20 20.82
CA LYS A 113 31.43 -1.53 19.58
C LYS A 113 30.30 -2.37 19.02
N CYS A 114 29.06 -1.92 19.13
CA CYS A 114 27.94 -2.66 18.58
C CYS A 114 28.21 -2.78 17.08
N SER A 115 28.62 -3.97 16.67
CA SER A 115 29.18 -4.16 15.35
C SER A 115 28.03 -4.35 14.38
N VAL A 116 28.20 -3.99 13.11
CA VAL A 116 27.18 -4.28 12.09
C VAL A 116 26.82 -5.77 12.08
N LYS A 117 27.76 -6.66 12.42
CA LYS A 117 27.52 -8.11 12.58
C LYS A 117 26.54 -8.46 13.70
N GLU A 118 26.43 -7.65 14.75
CA GLU A 118 25.49 -7.87 15.86
C GLU A 118 24.11 -7.23 15.60
N LEU A 119 24.06 -6.11 14.89
CA LEU A 119 22.82 -5.37 14.62
C LEU A 119 22.07 -5.85 13.39
N LEU A 120 22.80 -6.31 12.35
CA LEU A 120 22.18 -6.79 11.12
C LEU A 120 21.22 -7.95 11.36
N PRO A 121 21.54 -9.00 12.15
CA PRO A 121 20.57 -10.07 12.45
C PRO A 121 19.27 -9.57 13.09
N LYS A 122 19.35 -8.53 13.95
CA LYS A 122 18.15 -7.93 14.57
C LYS A 122 17.28 -7.24 13.53
N TYR A 123 17.91 -6.53 12.58
CA TYR A 123 17.20 -5.88 11.49
C TYR A 123 16.58 -6.89 10.52
N LEU A 124 17.29 -7.96 10.17
CA LEU A 124 16.75 -9.05 9.35
C LEU A 124 15.52 -9.70 10.02
N ALA A 125 15.59 -9.95 11.33
CA ALA A 125 14.46 -10.47 12.11
C ALA A 125 13.30 -9.47 12.20
N GLN A 126 13.57 -8.16 12.17
CA GLN A 126 12.53 -7.14 12.07
C GLN A 126 11.83 -7.23 10.71
N ILE A 127 12.56 -7.27 9.60
CA ILE A 127 11.97 -7.40 8.25
C ILE A 127 11.10 -8.64 8.14
N GLN A 128 11.57 -9.78 8.67
CA GLN A 128 10.77 -11.01 8.70
C GLN A 128 9.47 -10.85 9.48
N ARG A 129 9.45 -10.08 10.58
CA ARG A 129 8.22 -9.81 11.34
C ARG A 129 7.30 -8.83 10.62
N ASP A 130 7.86 -7.76 10.06
CA ASP A 130 7.10 -6.65 9.49
C ASP A 130 6.50 -7.02 8.11
N HIS A 131 7.23 -7.82 7.32
CA HIS A 131 6.85 -8.19 5.96
C HIS A 131 6.51 -9.67 5.78
N GLY A 132 6.81 -10.54 6.74
CA GLY A 132 6.67 -12.00 6.61
C GLY A 132 5.24 -12.48 6.50
N THR A 133 4.30 -11.67 6.96
CA THR A 133 2.88 -12.04 7.02
C THR A 133 2.00 -11.03 6.29
N ILE A 134 0.97 -11.54 5.62
CA ILE A 134 -0.09 -10.75 4.99
C ILE A 134 -1.45 -11.08 5.60
N THR A 135 -2.35 -10.11 5.59
CA THR A 135 -3.76 -10.30 5.91
C THR A 135 -4.53 -10.53 4.61
N SER A 136 -5.32 -11.60 4.54
CA SER A 136 -6.28 -11.76 3.43
C SER A 136 -7.31 -10.64 3.49
N TYR A 137 -7.88 -10.24 2.35
CA TYR A 137 -8.87 -9.17 2.29
C TYR A 137 -10.15 -9.49 3.09
N ASN A 138 -10.51 -10.77 3.28
CA ASN A 138 -11.60 -11.24 4.16
C ASN A 138 -11.09 -12.00 5.40
N ALA A 139 -9.86 -11.73 5.84
CA ALA A 139 -9.36 -12.35 7.06
C ALA A 139 -10.16 -11.86 8.28
N ASP A 140 -10.56 -12.79 9.15
CA ASP A 140 -10.98 -12.43 10.50
C ASP A 140 -9.88 -11.57 11.17
N PRO A 141 -10.23 -10.57 11.99
CA PRO A 141 -9.25 -9.76 12.70
C PRO A 141 -8.20 -10.62 13.40
N GLY A 142 -6.92 -10.45 13.01
CA GLY A 142 -5.79 -11.19 13.57
C GLY A 142 -5.35 -12.44 12.78
N LYS A 143 -6.12 -12.92 11.81
CA LYS A 143 -5.69 -14.03 10.94
C LYS A 143 -4.68 -13.54 9.91
N ARG A 144 -3.45 -14.04 9.99
CA ARG A 144 -2.36 -13.72 9.08
C ARG A 144 -1.87 -14.97 8.35
N MET A 145 -1.46 -14.80 7.09
CA MET A 145 -0.89 -15.85 6.26
C MET A 145 0.57 -15.54 5.98
N ASP A 146 1.40 -16.57 5.83
CA ASP A 146 2.79 -16.40 5.45
C ASP A 146 2.87 -15.92 3.98
N LEU A 147 3.56 -14.80 3.76
CA LEU A 147 3.69 -14.20 2.43
C LEU A 147 4.44 -15.13 1.48
N SER A 148 5.47 -15.85 1.96
CA SER A 148 6.29 -16.68 1.08
C SER A 148 5.50 -17.87 0.51
N SER A 149 4.59 -18.43 1.30
CA SER A 149 3.72 -19.54 0.90
C SER A 149 2.61 -19.11 -0.08
N GLN A 150 2.16 -17.86 -0.01
CA GLN A 150 1.03 -17.36 -0.79
C GLN A 150 1.46 -16.57 -2.03
N TYR A 151 2.72 -16.11 -2.09
CA TYR A 151 3.22 -15.35 -3.21
C TYR A 151 3.39 -16.22 -4.45
N ILE A 152 2.77 -15.78 -5.54
CA ILE A 152 2.97 -16.33 -6.88
C ILE A 152 3.85 -15.34 -7.65
N THR A 153 4.88 -15.86 -8.32
CA THR A 153 5.77 -15.05 -9.16
C THR A 153 4.95 -14.43 -10.29
N LEU A 154 5.01 -13.10 -10.42
CA LEU A 154 4.28 -12.38 -11.44
C LEU A 154 5.10 -12.27 -12.72
N LEU A 155 4.42 -12.24 -13.87
CA LEU A 155 5.05 -11.94 -15.13
C LEU A 155 5.48 -10.48 -15.16
N ILE A 156 6.76 -10.22 -15.42
CA ILE A 156 7.36 -8.87 -15.43
C ILE A 156 8.10 -8.68 -16.75
N THR A 157 7.93 -7.54 -17.41
CA THR A 157 8.65 -7.20 -18.66
C THR A 157 9.48 -5.94 -18.51
N LYS A 158 10.54 -5.79 -19.30
CA LYS A 158 11.42 -4.60 -19.31
C LYS A 158 10.80 -3.36 -19.96
N ARG A 159 9.56 -3.44 -20.42
CA ARG A 159 8.94 -2.44 -21.30
C ARG A 159 8.39 -1.25 -20.51
N CYS A 160 8.52 -0.08 -21.10
CA CYS A 160 7.75 1.10 -20.73
C CYS A 160 6.91 1.48 -21.96
N ARG A 161 5.62 1.14 -21.93
CA ARG A 161 4.67 1.45 -23.01
C ARG A 161 4.63 2.97 -23.25
N GLN A 162 4.30 3.43 -24.45
CA GLN A 162 4.09 4.87 -24.67
C GLN A 162 2.82 5.34 -23.93
N LYS A 163 2.68 6.64 -23.65
CA LYS A 163 1.54 7.19 -22.88
C LYS A 163 0.18 6.74 -23.44
N GLU A 164 0.02 6.81 -24.76
CA GLU A 164 -1.18 6.38 -25.49
C GLU A 164 -1.46 4.87 -25.32
N GLU A 165 -0.42 4.03 -25.33
CA GLU A 165 -0.54 2.58 -25.07
C GLU A 165 -0.90 2.28 -23.61
N ARG A 166 -0.41 3.08 -22.64
CA ARG A 166 -0.74 2.92 -21.21
C ARG A 166 -2.19 3.31 -20.93
N GLU A 167 -2.64 4.45 -21.45
CA GLU A 167 -4.02 4.94 -21.31
C GLU A 167 -5.00 3.98 -22.00
N LYS A 168 -4.63 3.47 -23.18
CA LYS A 168 -5.40 2.43 -23.87
C LYS A 168 -5.42 1.12 -23.08
N SER A 169 -4.31 0.70 -22.47
CA SER A 169 -4.25 -0.55 -21.68
C SER A 169 -5.05 -0.52 -20.37
N LEU A 170 -5.24 0.66 -19.77
CA LEU A 170 -6.11 0.85 -18.60
C LEU A 170 -7.60 0.73 -18.96
N LEU A 171 -7.94 1.05 -20.20
CA LEU A 171 -9.28 0.97 -20.79
C LEU A 171 -9.47 -0.28 -21.67
N SER A 172 -8.40 -1.02 -21.94
CA SER A 172 -8.42 -2.16 -22.84
C SER A 172 -9.10 -3.32 -22.14
N GLU A 173 -10.00 -3.96 -22.86
CA GLU A 173 -10.63 -5.19 -22.40
C GLU A 173 -9.57 -6.25 -22.09
N CYS A 174 -9.85 -7.07 -21.09
CA CYS A 174 -8.87 -7.99 -20.49
C CYS A 174 -8.22 -8.96 -21.51
N GLU A 175 -8.85 -9.21 -22.67
CA GLU A 175 -8.32 -10.06 -23.73
C GLU A 175 -7.14 -9.46 -24.52
N GLU A 176 -7.12 -8.13 -24.69
CA GLU A 176 -5.97 -7.45 -25.33
C GLU A 176 -4.72 -7.63 -24.46
N ILE A 177 -4.89 -7.51 -23.15
CA ILE A 177 -3.82 -7.71 -22.15
C ILE A 177 -3.26 -9.14 -22.21
N LEU A 178 -4.11 -10.18 -22.33
CA LEU A 178 -3.63 -11.56 -22.46
C LEU A 178 -2.84 -11.78 -23.76
N THR A 179 -3.25 -11.15 -24.85
CA THR A 179 -2.58 -11.27 -26.15
C THR A 179 -1.20 -10.62 -26.08
N GLU A 180 -1.10 -9.46 -25.44
CA GLU A 180 0.16 -8.78 -25.16
C GLU A 180 1.06 -9.61 -24.22
N MET A 181 0.50 -10.21 -23.17
CA MET A 181 1.25 -11.10 -22.27
C MET A 181 1.88 -12.27 -23.01
N LYS A 182 1.15 -12.86 -23.97
CA LYS A 182 1.67 -13.94 -24.82
C LYS A 182 2.78 -13.44 -25.74
N ALA A 183 2.60 -12.26 -26.34
CA ALA A 183 3.61 -11.66 -27.22
C ALA A 183 4.90 -11.27 -26.47
N GLU A 184 4.79 -10.87 -25.21
CA GLU A 184 5.91 -10.42 -24.39
C GLU A 184 6.53 -11.53 -23.53
N LYS A 185 6.04 -12.78 -23.62
CA LYS A 185 6.55 -13.93 -22.83
C LYS A 185 8.06 -14.11 -22.99
N ASP A 186 8.58 -13.85 -24.18
CA ASP A 186 10.02 -13.96 -24.51
C ASP A 186 10.86 -12.78 -24.01
N ASN A 187 10.24 -11.64 -23.69
CA ASN A 187 10.89 -10.43 -23.16
C ASN A 187 10.77 -10.31 -21.64
N CYS A 188 10.27 -11.35 -20.98
CA CYS A 188 10.06 -11.36 -19.55
C CYS A 188 11.39 -11.38 -18.77
N ILE A 189 11.38 -10.71 -17.63
CA ILE A 189 12.51 -10.62 -16.73
C ILE A 189 12.16 -11.23 -15.39
N GLN A 190 13.10 -12.02 -14.89
CA GLN A 190 13.03 -12.52 -13.52
C GLN A 190 13.47 -11.42 -12.56
N ILE A 191 12.95 -11.46 -11.34
CA ILE A 191 13.28 -10.47 -10.30
C ILE A 191 14.78 -10.44 -10.06
N GLU A 192 15.46 -11.58 -10.05
CA GLU A 192 16.91 -11.70 -9.91
C GLU A 192 17.69 -10.89 -10.95
N GLY A 193 17.09 -10.69 -12.12
CA GLY A 193 17.69 -10.05 -13.28
C GLY A 193 17.55 -8.51 -13.34
N LEU A 194 16.87 -7.87 -12.39
CA LEU A 194 16.55 -6.44 -12.48
C LEU A 194 17.77 -5.53 -12.36
N PHE A 195 18.80 -5.97 -11.64
CA PHE A 195 20.04 -5.20 -11.42
C PHE A 195 21.25 -5.75 -12.18
N THR A 196 21.03 -6.68 -13.12
CA THR A 196 22.11 -7.22 -13.96
C THR A 196 22.52 -6.23 -15.05
N SER A 197 23.83 -6.09 -15.25
CA SER A 197 24.40 -5.32 -16.36
C SER A 197 24.24 -6.10 -17.68
N GLU A 198 23.65 -5.47 -18.69
CA GLU A 198 23.65 -6.00 -20.05
C GLU A 198 24.91 -5.52 -20.80
N LEU A 199 25.60 -6.47 -21.46
CA LEU A 199 26.63 -6.28 -22.49
C LEU A 199 27.24 -4.84 -22.56
N LYS A 200 28.19 -4.56 -21.66
CA LYS A 200 28.99 -3.30 -21.58
C LYS A 200 28.29 -2.05 -21.03
N LYS A 201 27.03 -2.11 -20.57
CA LYS A 201 26.36 -1.01 -19.87
C LYS A 201 26.59 -1.07 -18.35
N LYS A 202 26.54 0.07 -17.66
CA LYS A 202 26.56 0.08 -16.18
C LYS A 202 25.30 -0.62 -15.66
N ALA A 203 25.42 -1.30 -14.53
CA ALA A 203 24.26 -1.87 -13.85
C ALA A 203 23.25 -0.75 -13.54
N PRO A 204 21.94 -1.00 -13.75
CA PRO A 204 20.90 -0.03 -13.46
C PRO A 204 20.90 0.30 -11.96
N LYS A 205 20.50 1.51 -11.62
CA LYS A 205 20.42 1.97 -10.23
C LYS A 205 18.99 2.27 -9.84
N ILE A 206 18.14 2.77 -10.74
CA ILE A 206 16.72 2.98 -10.48
C ILE A 206 15.90 2.06 -11.39
N VAL A 207 15.17 1.14 -10.78
CA VAL A 207 14.20 0.26 -11.43
C VAL A 207 12.80 0.67 -10.98
N VAL A 208 11.91 0.94 -11.94
CA VAL A 208 10.51 1.32 -11.66
C VAL A 208 9.58 0.16 -11.95
N PHE A 209 8.94 -0.38 -10.91
CA PHE A 209 7.80 -1.28 -11.07
C PHE A 209 6.54 -0.48 -11.34
N HIS A 210 5.85 -0.81 -12.43
CA HIS A 210 4.58 -0.18 -12.77
C HIS A 210 3.56 -1.20 -13.28
N GLY A 211 2.30 -0.77 -13.39
CA GLY A 211 1.18 -1.62 -13.79
C GLY A 211 -0.12 -1.21 -13.12
N ALA A 212 -1.21 -1.91 -13.46
CA ALA A 212 -2.57 -1.61 -13.03
C ALA A 212 -2.77 -1.66 -11.49
N PRO A 213 -3.83 -1.02 -10.95
CA PRO A 213 -4.23 -1.20 -9.57
C PRO A 213 -4.45 -2.69 -9.22
N GLY A 214 -4.09 -3.11 -8.01
CA GLY A 214 -4.30 -4.50 -7.57
C GLY A 214 -3.40 -5.57 -8.21
N ILE A 215 -2.55 -5.21 -9.18
CA ILE A 215 -1.70 -6.17 -9.93
C ILE A 215 -0.59 -6.83 -9.09
N GLY A 216 -0.32 -6.32 -7.88
CA GLY A 216 0.64 -6.94 -6.96
C GLY A 216 1.98 -6.20 -6.74
N LYS A 217 2.12 -4.94 -7.19
CA LYS A 217 3.35 -4.12 -7.02
C LYS A 217 3.92 -4.14 -5.59
N THR A 218 3.12 -3.74 -4.60
CA THR A 218 3.49 -3.75 -3.18
C THR A 218 3.75 -5.15 -2.63
N LEU A 219 3.05 -6.17 -3.14
CA LEU A 219 3.27 -7.54 -2.69
C LEU A 219 4.64 -8.06 -3.17
N THR A 220 5.00 -7.75 -4.41
CA THR A 220 6.30 -8.07 -5.01
C THR A 220 7.44 -7.38 -4.28
N THR A 221 7.33 -6.09 -3.95
CA THR A 221 8.39 -5.40 -3.20
C THR A 221 8.57 -5.95 -1.78
N LYS A 222 7.48 -6.30 -1.08
CA LYS A 222 7.55 -7.00 0.20
C LYS A 222 8.18 -8.39 0.07
N LYS A 223 7.89 -9.13 -1.01
CA LYS A 223 8.54 -10.41 -1.29
C LYS A 223 10.05 -10.25 -1.52
N ILE A 224 10.46 -9.25 -2.29
CA ILE A 224 11.88 -8.90 -2.51
C ILE A 224 12.59 -8.65 -1.17
N MET A 225 11.98 -7.85 -0.28
CA MET A 225 12.52 -7.58 1.07
C MET A 225 12.71 -8.88 1.87
N LEU A 226 11.73 -9.79 1.85
CA LEU A 226 11.79 -11.05 2.57
C LEU A 226 12.82 -12.03 2.02
N ASP A 227 12.89 -12.16 0.70
CA ASP A 227 13.86 -13.06 0.06
C ASP A 227 15.27 -12.55 0.24
N TRP A 228 15.48 -11.24 0.18
CA TRP A 228 16.75 -10.64 0.56
C TRP A 228 17.08 -10.92 2.02
N ALA A 229 16.15 -10.70 2.95
CA ALA A 229 16.40 -10.92 4.37
C ALA A 229 16.68 -12.40 4.72
N SER A 230 16.13 -13.31 3.91
CA SER A 230 16.38 -14.75 4.00
C SER A 230 17.63 -15.20 3.24
N GLY A 231 18.33 -14.29 2.56
CA GLY A 231 19.54 -14.57 1.78
C GLY A 231 19.30 -15.31 0.46
N ARG A 232 18.06 -15.33 -0.04
CA ARG A 232 17.67 -15.96 -1.31
C ARG A 232 17.82 -15.03 -2.52
N LEU A 233 17.70 -13.71 -2.30
CA LEU A 233 17.71 -12.72 -3.37
C LEU A 233 18.76 -11.63 -3.11
N TYR A 234 19.52 -11.24 -4.14
CA TYR A 234 20.50 -10.14 -4.13
C TYR A 234 21.56 -10.12 -3.02
N LYS A 235 21.79 -11.25 -2.34
CA LYS A 235 22.73 -11.33 -1.20
C LYS A 235 24.15 -10.86 -1.57
N ASP A 236 24.59 -11.13 -2.80
CA ASP A 236 25.91 -10.76 -3.30
C ASP A 236 25.97 -9.33 -3.87
N THR A 237 24.81 -8.76 -4.20
CA THR A 237 24.68 -7.42 -4.79
C THR A 237 24.46 -6.34 -3.72
N PHE A 238 23.55 -6.59 -2.77
CA PHE A 238 23.15 -5.63 -1.75
C PHE A 238 23.33 -6.18 -0.35
N LYS A 239 24.10 -5.44 0.47
CA LYS A 239 24.34 -5.78 1.88
C LYS A 239 23.27 -5.25 2.81
N TYR A 240 22.54 -4.23 2.38
CA TYR A 240 21.45 -3.60 3.13
C TYR A 240 20.32 -3.25 2.17
N VAL A 241 19.10 -3.59 2.56
CA VAL A 241 17.89 -3.15 1.86
C VAL A 241 17.00 -2.43 2.86
N PHE A 242 16.56 -1.23 2.50
CA PHE A 242 15.67 -0.39 3.31
C PHE A 242 14.32 -0.24 2.61
N TYR A 243 13.25 -0.06 3.38
CA TYR A 243 11.89 0.09 2.87
C TYR A 243 11.29 1.42 3.30
N LEU A 244 10.86 2.20 2.31
CA LEU A 244 10.18 3.48 2.44
C LEU A 244 8.78 3.34 1.89
N ASN A 245 7.78 3.46 2.76
CA ASN A 245 6.39 3.48 2.37
C ASN A 245 5.94 4.91 2.14
N CYS A 246 5.68 5.31 0.89
CA CYS A 246 5.27 6.67 0.54
C CYS A 246 4.02 7.13 1.30
N ARG A 247 3.11 6.21 1.65
CA ARG A 247 1.94 6.50 2.49
C ARG A 247 2.31 6.92 3.91
N GLU A 248 3.35 6.32 4.49
CA GLU A 248 3.88 6.70 5.81
C GLU A 248 4.69 8.00 5.75
N LEU A 249 5.31 8.30 4.61
CA LEU A 249 6.03 9.56 4.41
C LEU A 249 5.10 10.75 4.42
N ASN A 250 3.88 10.61 3.88
CA ASN A 250 2.84 11.64 3.98
C ASN A 250 2.44 11.98 5.43
N GLN A 251 2.82 11.18 6.43
CA GLN A 251 2.49 11.43 7.83
C GLN A 251 3.56 12.27 8.54
N ILE A 252 4.70 12.51 7.88
CA ILE A 252 5.77 13.37 8.40
C ILE A 252 5.25 14.82 8.44
N PRO A 253 5.43 15.53 9.56
CA PRO A 253 5.24 16.97 9.64
C PRO A 253 5.92 17.79 8.54
N ALA A 254 5.18 18.72 7.92
CA ALA A 254 5.74 19.63 6.91
C ALA A 254 6.85 20.53 7.50
N GLU A 255 6.72 20.86 8.79
CA GLU A 255 7.71 21.59 9.57
C GLU A 255 8.95 20.75 9.96
N GLU A 256 8.84 19.41 9.93
CA GLU A 256 9.94 18.51 10.27
C GLU A 256 10.92 18.46 9.11
N LYS A 257 12.19 18.70 9.42
CA LYS A 257 13.29 18.61 8.47
C LYS A 257 14.07 17.34 8.72
N LEU A 258 14.24 16.54 7.68
CA LEU A 258 14.92 15.26 7.73
C LEU A 258 16.04 15.26 6.69
N SER A 259 17.10 14.53 6.99
CA SER A 259 18.12 14.23 5.97
C SER A 259 17.72 12.99 5.17
N ALA A 260 18.38 12.78 4.01
CA ALA A 260 18.20 11.54 3.25
C ALA A 260 18.62 10.31 4.07
N THR A 261 19.63 10.47 4.92
CA THR A 261 20.05 9.46 5.90
C THR A 261 18.93 9.15 6.89
N ASP A 262 18.31 10.15 7.50
CA ASP A 262 17.22 9.92 8.47
C ASP A 262 16.04 9.22 7.80
N LEU A 263 15.73 9.60 6.55
CA LEU A 263 14.67 8.99 5.77
C LEU A 263 14.93 7.50 5.52
N ILE A 264 16.09 7.14 4.97
CA ILE A 264 16.45 5.74 4.65
C ILE A 264 16.44 4.85 5.90
N PHE A 265 16.92 5.36 7.03
CA PHE A 265 17.07 4.58 8.26
C PHE A 265 15.84 4.63 9.18
N ARG A 266 14.78 5.36 8.79
CA ARG A 266 13.58 5.57 9.61
C ARG A 266 12.95 4.28 10.13
N ASN A 267 12.80 3.29 9.24
CA ASN A 267 12.22 1.98 9.57
C ASN A 267 13.28 0.96 10.05
N ALA A 268 14.52 1.41 10.29
CA ALA A 268 15.68 0.58 10.64
C ALA A 268 16.41 1.12 11.88
N GLU A 269 15.67 1.41 12.95
CA GLU A 269 16.20 1.99 14.20
C GLU A 269 17.43 1.26 14.75
N ALA A 270 17.45 -0.08 14.66
CA ALA A 270 18.58 -0.90 15.11
C ALA A 270 19.89 -0.57 14.38
N LEU A 271 19.83 -0.05 13.15
CA LEU A 271 20.99 0.27 12.31
C LEU A 271 21.39 1.75 12.38
N HIS A 272 20.60 2.62 13.03
CA HIS A 272 20.89 4.06 13.11
C HIS A 272 22.27 4.36 13.69
N ILE A 273 22.69 3.61 14.72
CA ILE A 273 23.98 3.78 15.41
C ILE A 273 25.18 3.53 14.47
N VAL A 274 24.99 2.70 13.43
CA VAL A 274 26.04 2.33 12.47
C VAL A 274 25.85 2.96 11.09
N ARG A 275 24.90 3.90 10.93
CA ARG A 275 24.51 4.51 9.64
C ARG A 275 25.70 5.07 8.85
N LYS A 276 26.60 5.82 9.49
CA LYS A 276 27.80 6.38 8.84
C LYS A 276 28.70 5.30 8.23
N LYS A 277 28.83 4.15 8.89
CA LYS A 277 29.63 3.01 8.39
C LYS A 277 28.94 2.30 7.23
N ILE A 278 27.61 2.27 7.23
CA ILE A 278 26.81 1.68 6.15
C ILE A 278 26.89 2.58 4.90
N LEU A 279 26.70 3.88 5.06
CA LEU A 279 26.69 4.87 3.97
C LEU A 279 28.05 5.02 3.26
N GLN A 280 29.16 4.76 3.95
CA GLN A 280 30.50 4.67 3.34
C GLN A 280 30.58 3.71 2.13
N LYS A 281 29.68 2.72 2.07
CA LYS A 281 29.57 1.75 0.99
C LYS A 281 28.17 1.75 0.38
N SER A 282 27.68 2.95 0.08
CA SER A 282 26.32 3.20 -0.43
C SER A 282 26.00 2.45 -1.73
N GLU A 283 26.98 2.00 -2.50
CA GLU A 283 26.78 1.15 -3.67
C GLU A 283 26.17 -0.22 -3.36
N ASN A 284 26.27 -0.69 -2.10
CA ASN A 284 25.69 -1.96 -1.65
C ASN A 284 24.33 -1.78 -0.96
N ILE A 285 23.72 -0.60 -1.08
CA ILE A 285 22.42 -0.27 -0.51
C ILE A 285 21.36 -0.27 -1.60
N LEU A 286 20.26 -0.97 -1.33
CA LEU A 286 19.02 -0.88 -2.10
C LEU A 286 17.94 -0.21 -1.23
N VAL A 287 17.20 0.73 -1.80
CA VAL A 287 16.05 1.36 -1.15
C VAL A 287 14.80 1.03 -1.95
N VAL A 288 13.83 0.38 -1.32
CA VAL A 288 12.51 0.12 -1.88
C VAL A 288 11.61 1.30 -1.52
N VAL A 289 11.18 2.06 -2.52
CA VAL A 289 10.25 3.19 -2.40
C VAL A 289 8.90 2.72 -2.92
N ASP A 290 7.98 2.41 -2.01
CA ASP A 290 6.70 1.79 -2.33
C ASP A 290 5.54 2.79 -2.31
N GLY A 291 4.84 2.92 -3.43
CA GLY A 291 3.63 3.72 -3.59
C GLY A 291 3.89 5.16 -4.01
N PHE A 292 4.76 5.42 -4.99
CA PHE A 292 5.09 6.79 -5.44
C PHE A 292 3.83 7.59 -5.83
N ASP A 293 2.87 6.95 -6.49
CA ASP A 293 1.58 7.55 -6.85
C ASP A 293 0.75 8.03 -5.65
N GLU A 294 1.09 7.56 -4.45
CA GLU A 294 0.43 7.94 -3.20
C GLU A 294 1.09 9.15 -2.51
N LEU A 295 2.21 9.68 -3.02
CA LEU A 295 2.82 10.91 -2.50
C LEU A 295 1.94 12.12 -2.81
N LYS A 296 1.67 12.93 -1.78
CA LYS A 296 0.67 14.01 -1.87
C LYS A 296 1.24 15.39 -2.16
N PHE A 297 2.56 15.54 -2.15
CA PHE A 297 3.24 16.79 -2.44
C PHE A 297 3.83 16.77 -3.85
N SER A 298 3.79 17.93 -4.52
CA SER A 298 4.46 18.09 -5.81
C SER A 298 5.97 18.09 -5.60
N LEU A 299 6.65 17.23 -6.34
CA LEU A 299 8.11 17.21 -6.40
C LEU A 299 8.62 18.09 -7.54
N GLU A 300 7.77 18.54 -8.46
CA GLU A 300 8.15 19.26 -9.67
C GLU A 300 8.77 20.64 -9.33
N ASP A 301 8.17 21.38 -8.40
CA ASP A 301 8.64 22.70 -7.94
C ASP A 301 10.01 22.63 -7.26
N THR A 302 10.41 21.45 -6.80
CA THR A 302 11.64 21.22 -6.03
C THR A 302 12.83 20.84 -6.91
N THR A 303 12.59 20.48 -8.17
CA THR A 303 13.62 20.04 -9.14
C THR A 303 14.63 21.14 -9.46
N GLN A 304 14.23 22.41 -9.33
CA GLN A 304 15.07 23.60 -9.56
C GLN A 304 16.11 23.86 -8.46
N VAL A 305 16.05 23.16 -7.32
CA VAL A 305 17.09 23.29 -6.28
C VAL A 305 18.38 22.61 -6.77
N SER A 306 19.31 23.44 -7.21
CA SER A 306 20.61 23.09 -7.77
C SER A 306 21.60 22.60 -6.69
N GLY A 307 22.40 21.58 -7.04
CA GLY A 307 23.58 21.15 -6.28
C GLY A 307 23.52 19.75 -5.67
N LYS A 308 24.66 19.04 -5.70
CA LYS A 308 24.87 17.88 -4.82
C LYS A 308 24.90 18.38 -3.38
N THR A 309 24.21 17.69 -2.49
CA THR A 309 24.07 18.09 -1.08
C THR A 309 24.57 16.98 -0.16
N ALA A 310 24.96 17.34 1.06
CA ALA A 310 25.50 16.37 2.00
C ALA A 310 24.40 15.40 2.47
N GLU A 311 24.76 14.15 2.72
CA GLU A 311 23.80 13.09 3.11
C GLU A 311 23.07 13.37 4.43
N ASP A 312 23.71 14.11 5.34
CA ASP A 312 23.19 14.51 6.65
C ASP A 312 22.54 15.90 6.64
N GLU A 313 22.43 16.55 5.48
CA GLU A 313 21.78 17.86 5.38
C GLU A 313 20.26 17.72 5.43
N VAL A 314 19.62 18.50 6.30
CA VAL A 314 18.20 18.36 6.61
C VAL A 314 17.34 19.33 5.79
N TYR A 315 16.29 18.80 5.19
CA TYR A 315 15.33 19.56 4.39
C TYR A 315 13.90 19.13 4.71
N PRO A 316 12.88 19.91 4.32
CA PRO A 316 11.51 19.42 4.24
C PRO A 316 11.43 18.10 3.47
N ILE A 317 10.44 17.28 3.80
CA ILE A 317 10.31 15.91 3.27
C ILE A 317 10.22 15.88 1.74
N GLU A 318 9.55 16.87 1.14
CA GLU A 318 9.35 17.00 -0.29
C GLU A 318 10.70 17.18 -1.01
N LEU A 319 11.52 18.12 -0.51
CA LEU A 319 12.87 18.36 -1.03
C LEU A 319 13.78 17.16 -0.82
N THR A 320 13.66 16.48 0.33
CA THR A 320 14.50 15.32 0.68
C THR A 320 14.25 14.15 -0.26
N ILE A 321 12.98 13.82 -0.50
CA ILE A 321 12.58 12.76 -1.43
C ILE A 321 12.97 13.13 -2.86
N SER A 322 12.69 14.35 -3.30
CA SER A 322 13.09 14.84 -4.63
C SER A 322 14.59 14.68 -4.87
N LYS A 323 15.43 15.07 -3.90
CA LYS A 323 16.89 14.92 -3.99
C LYS A 323 17.34 13.46 -3.99
N LEU A 324 16.65 12.59 -3.25
CA LEU A 324 16.92 11.16 -3.21
C LEU A 324 16.60 10.50 -4.57
N LEU A 325 15.39 10.76 -5.10
CA LEU A 325 14.91 10.22 -6.37
C LEU A 325 15.73 10.72 -7.57
N SER A 326 16.09 12.01 -7.57
CA SER A 326 16.99 12.59 -8.58
C SER A 326 18.46 12.22 -8.39
N ARG A 327 18.81 11.48 -7.33
CA ARG A 327 20.18 11.07 -6.96
C ARG A 327 21.15 12.25 -6.77
N LYS A 328 20.63 13.42 -6.41
CA LYS A 328 21.43 14.58 -5.98
C LYS A 328 22.08 14.34 -4.61
N VAL A 329 21.49 13.46 -3.80
CA VAL A 329 22.04 12.93 -2.55
C VAL A 329 22.21 11.41 -2.68
N LEU A 330 23.24 10.85 -2.05
CA LEU A 330 23.55 9.41 -2.06
C LEU A 330 23.55 8.77 -3.48
N PRO A 331 24.31 9.30 -4.45
CA PRO A 331 24.19 8.92 -5.85
C PRO A 331 24.52 7.45 -6.14
N GLN A 332 25.17 6.70 -5.25
CA GLN A 332 25.57 5.30 -5.53
C GLN A 332 24.53 4.26 -5.13
N ILE A 333 23.50 4.65 -4.36
CA ILE A 333 22.44 3.71 -3.94
C ILE A 333 21.65 3.23 -5.16
N SER A 334 21.06 2.05 -5.01
CA SER A 334 20.08 1.54 -5.96
C SER A 334 18.67 1.69 -5.37
N MET A 335 17.66 1.83 -6.20
CA MET A 335 16.28 2.00 -5.81
C MET A 335 15.36 1.12 -6.65
N ILE A 336 14.38 0.53 -5.98
CA ILE A 336 13.17 0.01 -6.61
C ILE A 336 12.05 0.98 -6.25
N ILE A 337 11.37 1.53 -7.25
CA ILE A 337 10.24 2.45 -7.04
C ILE A 337 8.97 1.79 -7.58
N THR A 338 7.89 1.74 -6.81
CA THR A 338 6.59 1.31 -7.33
C THR A 338 5.72 2.52 -7.64
N ALA A 339 5.05 2.51 -8.80
CA ALA A 339 4.11 3.53 -9.20
C ALA A 339 2.98 2.91 -10.03
N ARG A 340 1.82 3.57 -10.11
CA ARG A 340 0.86 3.27 -11.17
C ARG A 340 1.29 3.89 -12.49
N SER A 341 0.78 3.36 -13.59
CA SER A 341 1.14 3.80 -14.95
C SER A 341 0.86 5.28 -15.19
N GLU A 342 -0.18 5.83 -14.56
CA GLU A 342 -0.61 7.24 -14.65
C GLU A 342 0.34 8.19 -13.90
N ALA A 343 1.07 7.68 -12.91
CA ALA A 343 2.02 8.47 -12.13
C ALA A 343 3.45 8.46 -12.73
N LEU A 344 3.67 7.73 -13.82
CA LEU A 344 4.99 7.60 -14.43
C LEU A 344 5.51 8.92 -14.98
N GLU A 345 4.66 9.76 -15.58
CA GLU A 345 5.06 11.08 -16.11
C GLU A 345 5.62 11.98 -15.00
N LYS A 346 4.93 12.00 -13.85
CA LYS A 346 5.39 12.73 -12.65
C LYS A 346 6.69 12.16 -12.09
N LEU A 347 6.85 10.84 -12.14
CA LEU A 347 8.07 10.18 -11.68
C LEU A 347 9.26 10.49 -12.60
N GLU A 348 9.05 10.44 -13.92
CA GLU A 348 10.03 10.78 -14.95
C GLU A 348 10.52 12.23 -14.81
N ALA A 349 9.65 13.15 -14.39
CA ALA A 349 10.02 14.54 -14.13
C ALA A 349 10.97 14.73 -12.93
N CYS A 350 11.00 13.80 -11.97
CA CYS A 350 11.77 13.95 -10.73
C CYS A 350 12.83 12.86 -10.48
N ALA A 351 12.86 11.78 -11.27
CA ALA A 351 13.78 10.66 -11.11
C ALA A 351 14.52 10.32 -12.41
N ASN A 352 15.82 10.01 -12.30
CA ASN A 352 16.62 9.52 -13.42
C ASN A 352 16.46 8.00 -13.54
N ILE A 353 15.38 7.55 -14.16
CA ILE A 353 15.01 6.13 -14.28
C ILE A 353 15.96 5.40 -15.24
N ASP A 354 16.52 4.26 -14.81
CA ASP A 354 17.38 3.43 -15.66
C ASP A 354 16.59 2.32 -16.38
N HIS A 355 15.65 1.68 -15.67
CA HIS A 355 14.80 0.61 -16.19
C HIS A 355 13.38 0.67 -15.68
N TYR A 356 12.47 0.17 -16.51
CA TYR A 356 11.08 -0.10 -16.15
C TYR A 356 10.87 -1.61 -16.06
N ALA A 357 9.97 -1.99 -15.16
CA ALA A 357 9.54 -3.35 -14.91
C ALA A 357 8.00 -3.34 -14.85
N GLU A 358 7.35 -3.57 -15.99
CA GLU A 358 5.90 -3.65 -16.06
C GLU A 358 5.42 -4.99 -15.48
N ILE A 359 4.57 -4.96 -14.46
CA ILE A 359 3.94 -6.16 -13.91
C ILE A 359 2.67 -6.44 -14.70
N LEU A 360 2.65 -7.57 -15.40
CA LEU A 360 1.52 -7.98 -16.24
C LEU A 360 0.50 -8.87 -15.51
N GLY A 361 0.84 -9.42 -14.34
CA GLY A 361 -0.06 -10.28 -13.56
C GLY A 361 0.23 -11.77 -13.72
N PHE A 362 -0.81 -12.60 -13.67
CA PHE A 362 -0.73 -14.06 -13.76
C PHE A 362 -0.92 -14.57 -15.19
N SER A 363 0.00 -15.40 -15.68
CA SER A 363 -0.24 -16.32 -16.80
C SER A 363 -1.21 -17.43 -16.40
N GLU A 364 -1.55 -18.31 -17.34
CA GLU A 364 -2.39 -19.48 -17.06
C GLU A 364 -1.74 -20.41 -16.02
N GLU A 365 -0.43 -20.60 -16.11
CA GLU A 365 0.35 -21.43 -15.20
C GLU A 365 0.32 -20.86 -13.76
N GLU A 366 0.48 -19.54 -13.63
CA GLU A 366 0.43 -18.86 -12.33
C GLU A 366 -0.98 -18.78 -11.73
N LYS A 367 -2.03 -18.67 -12.56
CA LYS A 367 -3.42 -18.80 -12.10
C LYS A 367 -3.64 -20.18 -11.47
N MET A 368 -3.18 -21.25 -12.12
CA MET A 368 -3.33 -22.61 -11.57
C MET A 368 -2.59 -22.75 -10.24
N GLN A 369 -1.34 -22.27 -10.17
CA GLN A 369 -0.57 -22.28 -8.93
C GLN A 369 -1.25 -21.48 -7.81
N TYR A 370 -1.82 -20.32 -8.13
CA TYR A 370 -2.59 -19.51 -7.19
C TYR A 370 -3.77 -20.30 -6.60
N PHE A 371 -4.53 -20.99 -7.44
CA PHE A 371 -5.68 -21.79 -7.01
C PHE A 371 -5.24 -22.92 -6.07
N HIS A 372 -4.18 -23.66 -6.39
CA HIS A 372 -3.64 -24.69 -5.48
C HIS A 372 -3.25 -24.10 -4.11
N ASN A 373 -2.54 -22.96 -4.10
CA ASN A 373 -2.13 -22.29 -2.85
C ASN A 373 -3.32 -21.79 -2.02
N PHE A 374 -4.38 -21.33 -2.68
CA PHE A 374 -5.58 -20.80 -2.02
C PHE A 374 -6.47 -21.90 -1.44
N PHE A 375 -6.75 -22.96 -2.22
CA PHE A 375 -7.66 -24.03 -1.81
C PHE A 375 -7.00 -24.97 -0.80
N GLN A 376 -5.68 -25.22 -0.94
CA GLN A 376 -4.93 -26.20 -0.14
C GLN A 376 -5.48 -27.63 -0.25
N ASP A 377 -6.21 -27.90 -1.33
CA ASP A 377 -6.78 -29.18 -1.71
C ASP A 377 -6.72 -29.27 -3.24
N ASP A 378 -6.00 -30.26 -3.77
CA ASP A 378 -5.72 -30.35 -5.21
C ASP A 378 -6.98 -30.63 -6.03
N GLN A 379 -7.95 -31.37 -5.48
CA GLN A 379 -9.20 -31.68 -6.19
C GLN A 379 -10.10 -30.44 -6.27
N GLN A 380 -10.25 -29.72 -5.15
CA GLN A 380 -11.02 -28.47 -5.13
C GLN A 380 -10.35 -27.39 -6.00
N ALA A 381 -9.02 -27.27 -5.94
CA ALA A 381 -8.27 -26.34 -6.78
C ALA A 381 -8.50 -26.63 -8.27
N LEU A 382 -8.37 -27.88 -8.69
CA LEU A 382 -8.56 -28.28 -10.08
C LEU A 382 -10.01 -28.09 -10.54
N GLN A 383 -10.98 -28.44 -9.70
CA GLN A 383 -12.40 -28.22 -9.99
C GLN A 383 -12.72 -26.73 -10.16
N ALA A 384 -12.25 -25.88 -9.24
CA ALA A 384 -12.42 -24.42 -9.31
C ALA A 384 -11.75 -23.83 -10.55
N PHE A 385 -10.53 -24.28 -10.86
CA PHE A 385 -9.77 -23.79 -12.01
C PHE A 385 -10.44 -24.15 -13.33
N ASN A 386 -10.90 -25.40 -13.49
CA ASN A 386 -11.59 -25.84 -14.71
C ASN A 386 -12.92 -25.10 -14.91
N HIS A 387 -13.70 -24.91 -13.84
CA HIS A 387 -14.94 -24.14 -13.90
C HIS A 387 -14.70 -22.70 -14.39
N ILE A 388 -13.67 -22.03 -13.87
CA ILE A 388 -13.33 -20.67 -14.32
C ILE A 388 -12.77 -20.67 -15.73
N LYS A 389 -12.00 -21.69 -16.13
CA LYS A 389 -11.44 -21.80 -17.49
C LYS A 389 -12.52 -21.93 -18.58
N GLU A 390 -13.67 -22.48 -18.24
CA GLU A 390 -14.86 -22.52 -19.11
C GLU A 390 -15.49 -21.12 -19.26
N ASN A 391 -15.49 -20.31 -18.20
CA ASN A 391 -15.92 -18.91 -18.24
C ASN A 391 -14.78 -17.98 -18.69
N LYS A 392 -14.70 -17.70 -20.00
CA LYS A 392 -13.64 -16.88 -20.59
C LYS A 392 -13.50 -15.50 -19.97
N VAL A 393 -14.61 -14.86 -19.57
CA VAL A 393 -14.58 -13.52 -18.94
C VAL A 393 -13.81 -13.60 -17.62
N PHE A 394 -14.19 -14.51 -16.72
CA PHE A 394 -13.50 -14.65 -15.43
C PHE A 394 -12.08 -15.17 -15.57
N PHE A 395 -11.87 -16.15 -16.43
CA PHE A 395 -10.53 -16.68 -16.67
C PHE A 395 -9.59 -15.57 -17.11
N THR A 396 -10.09 -14.67 -17.97
CA THR A 396 -9.34 -13.52 -18.44
C THR A 396 -9.06 -12.57 -17.28
N MET A 397 -10.09 -12.09 -16.55
CA MET A 397 -9.91 -11.16 -15.41
C MET A 397 -9.02 -11.70 -14.29
N CYS A 398 -8.95 -13.01 -14.10
CA CYS A 398 -8.10 -13.67 -13.10
C CYS A 398 -6.59 -13.47 -13.32
N TYR A 399 -6.16 -12.80 -14.39
CA TYR A 399 -4.77 -12.32 -14.49
C TYR A 399 -4.41 -11.32 -13.38
N ILE A 400 -5.40 -10.59 -12.85
CA ILE A 400 -5.24 -9.68 -11.72
C ILE A 400 -5.33 -10.48 -10.41
N PRO A 401 -4.31 -10.44 -9.53
CA PRO A 401 -4.31 -11.23 -8.29
C PRO A 401 -5.49 -10.98 -7.35
N VAL A 402 -5.94 -9.71 -7.22
CA VAL A 402 -7.11 -9.41 -6.37
C VAL A 402 -8.40 -10.01 -6.92
N ILE A 403 -8.57 -10.10 -8.25
CA ILE A 403 -9.73 -10.75 -8.87
C ILE A 403 -9.65 -12.28 -8.69
N SER A 404 -8.49 -12.88 -8.93
CA SER A 404 -8.24 -14.31 -8.62
C SER A 404 -8.63 -14.65 -7.19
N TRP A 405 -8.29 -13.79 -6.24
CA TRP A 405 -8.65 -13.95 -4.84
C TRP A 405 -10.16 -13.87 -4.58
N ILE A 406 -10.88 -12.93 -5.21
CA ILE A 406 -12.35 -12.80 -5.11
C ILE A 406 -13.03 -14.06 -5.67
N VAL A 407 -12.61 -14.50 -6.85
CA VAL A 407 -13.14 -15.69 -7.53
C VAL A 407 -12.93 -16.94 -6.68
N CYS A 408 -11.71 -17.17 -6.20
CA CYS A 408 -11.45 -18.33 -5.35
C CYS A 408 -12.26 -18.29 -4.06
N THR A 409 -12.46 -17.10 -3.48
CA THR A 409 -13.31 -16.93 -2.28
C THR A 409 -14.77 -17.29 -2.57
N ALA A 410 -15.32 -16.85 -3.70
CA ALA A 410 -16.69 -17.15 -4.11
C ALA A 410 -16.89 -18.66 -4.35
N LEU A 411 -16.01 -19.28 -5.15
CA LEU A 411 -16.06 -20.72 -5.44
C LEU A 411 -15.90 -21.58 -4.19
N LYS A 412 -15.00 -21.18 -3.28
CA LYS A 412 -14.80 -21.91 -2.01
C LYS A 412 -16.02 -21.86 -1.10
N ASP A 413 -16.85 -20.81 -1.16
CA ASP A 413 -18.14 -20.82 -0.44
C ASP A 413 -19.17 -21.72 -1.13
N GLN A 414 -19.21 -21.74 -2.47
CA GLN A 414 -20.11 -22.60 -3.24
C GLN A 414 -19.86 -24.10 -3.03
N MET A 415 -18.59 -24.50 -2.88
CA MET A 415 -18.19 -25.89 -2.63
C MET A 415 -18.61 -26.43 -1.25
N LYS A 416 -19.14 -25.60 -0.33
CA LYS A 416 -19.57 -26.06 1.00
C LYS A 416 -20.91 -26.80 0.91
N PRO A 417 -21.14 -27.88 1.69
CA PRO A 417 -22.35 -28.71 1.61
C PRO A 417 -23.66 -28.01 2.00
N ASN A 418 -23.59 -26.89 2.74
CA ASN A 418 -24.73 -26.05 3.11
C ASN A 418 -24.71 -24.70 2.34
N SER A 419 -24.08 -24.65 1.18
CA SER A 419 -24.12 -23.44 0.35
C SER A 419 -25.53 -23.30 -0.22
N ASN A 420 -26.21 -22.19 0.10
CA ASN A 420 -27.53 -21.89 -0.43
C ASN A 420 -27.49 -21.49 -1.92
N PHE A 421 -26.30 -21.45 -2.53
CA PHE A 421 -26.05 -20.92 -3.86
C PHE A 421 -25.22 -21.91 -4.68
N ALA A 422 -25.92 -22.92 -5.20
CA ALA A 422 -25.42 -23.91 -6.15
C ALA A 422 -25.69 -23.48 -7.61
N GLN A 423 -25.46 -22.20 -7.94
CA GLN A 423 -25.54 -21.73 -9.33
C GLN A 423 -24.14 -21.32 -9.78
N ASN A 424 -23.77 -21.77 -10.97
CA ASN A 424 -22.53 -21.41 -11.65
C ASN A 424 -22.35 -19.89 -11.59
N LEU A 425 -21.14 -19.43 -11.27
CA LEU A 425 -20.83 -18.02 -11.46
C LEU A 425 -20.73 -17.83 -12.98
N GLU A 426 -21.70 -17.14 -13.60
CA GLU A 426 -21.75 -16.97 -15.06
C GLU A 426 -21.46 -15.53 -15.47
N THR A 427 -21.84 -14.54 -14.64
CA THR A 427 -21.62 -13.11 -14.93
C THR A 427 -20.80 -12.34 -13.90
N THR A 428 -20.17 -11.24 -14.33
CA THR A 428 -19.35 -10.39 -13.45
C THR A 428 -20.17 -9.86 -12.29
N THR A 429 -21.43 -9.50 -12.54
CA THR A 429 -22.35 -9.05 -11.51
C THR A 429 -22.60 -10.11 -10.44
N GLU A 430 -22.84 -11.37 -10.83
CA GLU A 430 -23.03 -12.47 -9.88
C GLU A 430 -21.80 -12.69 -9.00
N LEU A 431 -20.59 -12.57 -9.56
CA LEU A 431 -19.35 -12.68 -8.81
C LEU A 431 -19.23 -11.63 -7.69
N PHE A 432 -19.40 -10.35 -8.03
CA PHE A 432 -19.31 -9.26 -7.06
C PHE A 432 -20.45 -9.28 -6.04
N LEU A 433 -21.64 -9.69 -6.48
CA LEU A 433 -22.82 -9.87 -5.63
C LEU A 433 -22.61 -11.00 -4.60
N ASN A 434 -22.14 -12.16 -5.05
CA ASN A 434 -21.83 -13.30 -4.19
C ASN A 434 -20.71 -12.95 -3.20
N TYR A 435 -19.63 -12.32 -3.67
CA TYR A 435 -18.55 -11.88 -2.78
C TYR A 435 -19.04 -10.89 -1.70
N THR A 436 -19.88 -9.92 -2.07
CA THR A 436 -20.49 -8.97 -1.12
C THR A 436 -21.35 -9.68 -0.09
N TYR A 437 -22.11 -10.71 -0.51
CA TYR A 437 -22.87 -11.57 0.38
C TYR A 437 -21.98 -12.36 1.35
N ILE A 438 -20.87 -12.94 0.87
CA ILE A 438 -19.91 -13.67 1.70
C ILE A 438 -19.34 -12.75 2.77
N ILE A 439 -18.95 -11.51 2.42
CA ILE A 439 -18.49 -10.54 3.42
C ILE A 439 -19.59 -10.26 4.45
N LYS A 440 -20.82 -9.97 3.99
CA LYS A 440 -21.98 -9.71 4.88
C LYS A 440 -22.24 -10.87 5.85
N LYS A 441 -22.05 -12.11 5.40
CA LYS A 441 -22.26 -13.33 6.19
C LYS A 441 -21.16 -13.56 7.23
N HIS A 442 -19.91 -13.37 6.84
CA HIS A 442 -18.74 -13.69 7.68
C HIS A 442 -18.37 -12.58 8.64
N HIS A 443 -18.52 -11.33 8.22
CA HIS A 443 -18.31 -10.18 9.08
C HIS A 443 -19.67 -9.67 9.57
N ARG A 444 -20.14 -10.16 10.72
CA ARG A 444 -21.37 -9.65 11.33
C ARG A 444 -21.17 -8.21 11.79
N PHE A 445 -21.64 -7.21 11.03
CA PHE A 445 -21.55 -5.79 11.38
C PHE A 445 -22.66 -5.29 12.33
N GLY A 446 -23.28 -6.20 13.09
CA GLY A 446 -24.44 -5.90 13.95
C GLY A 446 -25.73 -6.54 13.43
N SER A 447 -26.86 -5.84 13.54
CA SER A 447 -28.17 -6.25 13.01
C SER A 447 -28.25 -6.12 11.48
N THR A 448 -29.21 -6.83 10.85
CA THR A 448 -29.46 -6.79 9.40
C THR A 448 -29.63 -5.36 8.86
N ASP A 449 -30.32 -4.50 9.62
CA ASP A 449 -30.59 -3.10 9.26
C ASP A 449 -29.30 -2.26 9.16
N LEU A 450 -28.31 -2.53 10.01
CA LEU A 450 -27.02 -1.81 9.98
C LEU A 450 -26.21 -2.18 8.74
N ASN A 451 -26.32 -3.43 8.26
CA ASN A 451 -25.66 -3.88 7.03
C ASN A 451 -26.28 -3.23 5.79
N GLU A 452 -27.61 -3.10 5.75
CA GLU A 452 -28.30 -2.45 4.64
C GLU A 452 -28.00 -0.95 4.57
N GLN A 453 -27.98 -0.26 5.72
CA GLN A 453 -27.56 1.13 5.78
C GLN A 453 -26.10 1.31 5.35
N LEU A 454 -25.20 0.39 5.74
CA LEU A 454 -23.80 0.43 5.30
C LEU A 454 -23.69 0.33 3.78
N PHE A 455 -24.38 -0.63 3.15
CA PHE A 455 -24.34 -0.79 1.69
C PHE A 455 -24.98 0.37 0.94
N GLN A 456 -26.07 0.94 1.46
CA GLN A 456 -26.64 2.15 0.87
C GLN A 456 -25.65 3.33 0.90
N LYS A 457 -24.96 3.54 2.03
CA LYS A 457 -23.97 4.61 2.18
C LYS A 457 -22.73 4.39 1.31
N LEU A 458 -22.22 3.16 1.25
CA LEU A 458 -21.15 2.76 0.33
C LEU A 458 -21.56 2.98 -1.13
N GLY A 459 -22.80 2.62 -1.49
CA GLY A 459 -23.35 2.86 -2.81
C GLY A 459 -23.44 4.34 -3.18
N THR A 460 -23.89 5.20 -2.26
CA THR A 460 -23.93 6.65 -2.49
C THR A 460 -22.52 7.23 -2.68
N LEU A 461 -21.55 6.81 -1.85
CA LEU A 461 -20.15 7.23 -1.98
C LEU A 461 -19.58 6.78 -3.33
N ALA A 462 -19.82 5.53 -3.69
CA ALA A 462 -19.37 4.93 -4.94
C ALA A 462 -19.94 5.64 -6.16
N PHE A 463 -21.26 5.89 -6.20
CA PHE A 463 -21.92 6.59 -7.29
C PHE A 463 -21.34 8.00 -7.50
N LYS A 464 -21.24 8.79 -6.43
CA LYS A 464 -20.60 10.11 -6.49
C LYS A 464 -19.16 10.02 -7.01
N GLY A 465 -18.43 9.01 -6.56
CA GLY A 465 -17.05 8.75 -6.99
C GLY A 465 -16.95 8.42 -8.48
N VAL A 466 -17.74 7.48 -8.98
CA VAL A 466 -17.77 7.09 -10.40
C VAL A 466 -18.10 8.29 -11.29
N MET A 467 -19.17 9.03 -10.96
CA MET A 467 -19.60 10.18 -11.77
C MET A 467 -18.56 11.31 -11.81
N LYS A 468 -17.74 11.45 -10.76
CA LYS A 468 -16.64 12.43 -10.68
C LYS A 468 -15.28 11.86 -11.09
N GLN A 469 -15.20 10.59 -11.47
CA GLN A 469 -13.95 9.84 -11.67
C GLN A 469 -12.98 9.94 -10.47
N GLN A 470 -13.56 10.01 -9.27
CA GLN A 470 -12.85 10.08 -8.00
C GLN A 470 -12.68 8.67 -7.41
N MET A 471 -11.43 8.24 -7.22
CA MET A 471 -11.08 6.95 -6.62
C MET A 471 -10.65 7.04 -5.14
N ILE A 472 -10.34 8.25 -4.67
CA ILE A 472 -9.85 8.53 -3.32
C ILE A 472 -10.80 9.52 -2.67
N PHE A 473 -11.34 9.16 -1.51
CA PHE A 473 -12.31 9.91 -0.74
C PHE A 473 -11.67 10.44 0.54
N ASP A 474 -11.92 11.68 0.94
CA ASP A 474 -11.46 12.20 2.23
C ASP A 474 -12.49 11.94 3.36
N VAL A 475 -12.20 12.42 4.57
CA VAL A 475 -13.15 12.30 5.70
C VAL A 475 -14.46 13.02 5.41
N LYS A 476 -14.43 14.16 4.71
CA LYS A 476 -15.64 14.94 4.41
C LYS A 476 -16.51 14.21 3.40
N ASP A 477 -15.93 13.56 2.40
CA ASP A 477 -16.66 12.72 1.45
C ASP A 477 -17.45 11.61 2.18
N LEU A 478 -16.86 11.03 3.24
CA LEU A 478 -17.53 10.04 4.08
C LEU A 478 -18.59 10.66 5.00
N GLU A 479 -18.32 11.83 5.60
CA GLU A 479 -19.26 12.58 6.42
C GLU A 479 -20.50 13.03 5.60
N ASP A 480 -20.30 13.44 4.35
CA ASP A 480 -21.33 13.85 3.40
C ASP A 480 -22.32 12.72 3.08
N VAL A 481 -21.90 11.47 3.20
CA VAL A 481 -22.77 10.28 3.07
C VAL A 481 -23.09 9.64 4.43
N GLN A 482 -22.72 10.31 5.54
CA GLN A 482 -22.91 9.86 6.92
C GLN A 482 -22.30 8.47 7.20
N LEU A 483 -21.19 8.14 6.54
CA LEU A 483 -20.50 6.85 6.68
C LEU A 483 -19.43 6.96 7.76
N ASP A 484 -19.62 6.20 8.86
CA ASP A 484 -18.62 6.09 9.93
C ASP A 484 -17.48 5.17 9.49
N PRO A 485 -16.26 5.68 9.26
CA PRO A 485 -15.14 4.88 8.75
C PRO A 485 -14.72 3.76 9.71
N GLU A 486 -14.92 3.90 11.02
CA GLU A 486 -14.56 2.86 12.00
C GLU A 486 -15.53 1.66 11.94
N ARG A 487 -16.69 1.83 11.30
CA ARG A 487 -17.66 0.77 11.02
C ARG A 487 -17.50 0.16 9.63
N VAL A 488 -16.62 0.70 8.80
CA VAL A 488 -16.37 0.16 7.46
C VAL A 488 -15.24 -0.87 7.51
N PRO A 489 -15.50 -2.12 7.09
CA PRO A 489 -14.47 -3.15 6.99
C PRO A 489 -13.38 -2.78 5.99
N SER A 490 -12.16 -3.19 6.29
CA SER A 490 -11.03 -3.09 5.34
C SER A 490 -11.27 -3.89 4.06
N SER A 491 -12.21 -4.84 4.06
CA SER A 491 -12.64 -5.62 2.89
C SER A 491 -13.42 -4.78 1.86
N PHE A 492 -13.96 -3.62 2.25
CA PHE A 492 -14.65 -2.68 1.36
C PHE A 492 -13.84 -1.41 1.11
N LEU A 493 -13.34 -0.76 2.17
CA LEU A 493 -12.54 0.47 2.06
C LEU A 493 -11.15 0.31 2.69
N ASN A 494 -10.12 0.67 1.94
CA ASN A 494 -8.77 0.85 2.43
C ASN A 494 -8.63 2.24 3.07
N LYS A 495 -8.18 2.29 4.33
CA LYS A 495 -7.85 3.54 5.04
C LYS A 495 -6.42 4.01 4.73
N MET A 496 -6.28 5.27 4.38
CA MET A 496 -5.02 5.95 4.05
C MET A 496 -4.87 7.22 4.89
N THR A 497 -3.97 7.24 5.86
CA THR A 497 -3.71 8.43 6.68
C THR A 497 -2.64 9.32 6.04
N TYR A 498 -2.84 10.64 6.05
CA TYR A 498 -1.94 11.63 5.48
C TYR A 498 -1.89 12.93 6.31
N LYS A 499 -0.93 13.80 6.04
CA LYS A 499 -0.80 15.10 6.70
C LYS A 499 -0.93 16.22 5.66
N VAL A 500 -1.77 17.21 5.95
CA VAL A 500 -1.86 18.49 5.22
C VAL A 500 -1.47 19.57 6.21
N SER A 501 -0.32 20.21 6.02
CA SER A 501 0.26 21.17 7.00
C SER A 501 0.46 20.54 8.39
N VAL A 502 -0.14 21.07 9.47
CA VAL A 502 -0.03 20.55 10.86
C VAL A 502 -1.10 19.49 11.18
N ARG A 503 -2.14 19.33 10.33
CA ARG A 503 -3.30 18.46 10.60
C ARG A 503 -3.15 17.10 9.94
N ARG A 504 -3.49 16.04 10.69
CA ARG A 504 -3.68 14.68 10.15
C ARG A 504 -5.03 14.62 9.46
N GLU A 505 -5.04 14.23 8.21
CA GLU A 505 -6.24 13.93 7.44
C GLU A 505 -6.25 12.44 7.08
N THR A 506 -7.43 11.90 6.80
CA THR A 506 -7.60 10.49 6.44
C THR A 506 -8.37 10.41 5.14
N ALA A 507 -7.90 9.56 4.23
CA ALA A 507 -8.56 9.25 2.97
C ALA A 507 -8.87 7.76 2.91
N TYR A 508 -9.78 7.41 2.01
CA TYR A 508 -10.33 6.08 1.82
C TYR A 508 -10.39 5.77 0.33
N SER A 509 -10.20 4.51 -0.05
CA SER A 509 -10.51 4.04 -1.40
C SER A 509 -11.16 2.67 -1.33
N PHE A 510 -11.93 2.30 -2.35
CA PHE A 510 -12.35 0.90 -2.47
C PHE A 510 -11.14 -0.03 -2.63
N VAL A 511 -11.29 -1.29 -2.22
CA VAL A 511 -10.23 -2.30 -2.32
C VAL A 511 -9.78 -2.51 -3.78
N HIS A 512 -10.73 -2.43 -4.71
CA HIS A 512 -10.50 -2.39 -6.15
C HIS A 512 -11.53 -1.44 -6.79
N PHE A 513 -11.20 -0.82 -7.92
CA PHE A 513 -12.11 0.12 -8.58
C PHE A 513 -13.42 -0.55 -9.01
N SER A 514 -13.39 -1.81 -9.44
CA SER A 514 -14.60 -2.57 -9.76
C SER A 514 -15.58 -2.74 -8.61
N PHE A 515 -15.14 -2.67 -7.35
CA PHE A 515 -16.07 -2.59 -6.22
C PHE A 515 -16.80 -1.26 -6.20
N GLN A 516 -16.10 -0.16 -6.50
CA GLN A 516 -16.72 1.15 -6.62
C GLN A 516 -17.75 1.15 -7.77
N GLU A 517 -17.42 0.60 -8.92
CA GLU A 517 -18.34 0.48 -10.05
C GLU A 517 -19.57 -0.37 -9.70
N PHE A 518 -19.38 -1.52 -9.07
CA PHE A 518 -20.45 -2.39 -8.59
C PHE A 518 -21.36 -1.71 -7.55
N PHE A 519 -20.78 -1.05 -6.53
CA PHE A 519 -21.59 -0.36 -5.51
C PHE A 519 -22.34 0.85 -6.08
N ALA A 520 -21.78 1.52 -7.09
CA ALA A 520 -22.49 2.59 -7.81
C ALA A 520 -23.72 2.03 -8.55
N ALA A 521 -23.57 0.91 -9.27
CA ALA A 521 -24.69 0.22 -9.90
C ALA A 521 -25.74 -0.24 -8.88
N LEU A 522 -25.29 -0.82 -7.76
CA LEU A 522 -26.16 -1.25 -6.67
C LEU A 522 -27.00 -0.11 -6.11
N HIS A 523 -26.41 1.08 -5.96
CA HIS A 523 -27.11 2.29 -5.54
C HIS A 523 -28.28 2.65 -6.46
N CYS A 524 -28.10 2.52 -7.78
CA CYS A 524 -29.11 2.86 -8.79
C CYS A 524 -30.31 1.89 -8.84
N THR A 525 -30.22 0.72 -8.22
CA THR A 525 -31.34 -0.24 -8.22
C THR A 525 -32.52 0.19 -7.35
N ALA A 526 -32.26 1.00 -6.31
CA ALA A 526 -33.28 1.45 -5.37
C ALA A 526 -34.24 2.47 -6.00
N ASP A 527 -35.57 2.33 -5.75
CA ASP A 527 -36.60 3.24 -6.30
C ASP A 527 -36.36 4.72 -5.98
N LYS A 528 -35.75 5.01 -4.83
CA LYS A 528 -35.43 6.39 -4.43
C LYS A 528 -34.31 7.04 -5.25
N ASN A 529 -33.51 6.25 -5.97
CA ASN A 529 -32.33 6.69 -6.72
C ASN A 529 -32.54 6.56 -8.24
N ARG A 530 -33.79 6.64 -8.70
CA ARG A 530 -34.15 6.50 -10.13
C ARG A 530 -33.56 7.60 -10.99
N THR A 531 -33.48 8.81 -10.46
CA THR A 531 -32.85 9.94 -11.15
C THR A 531 -31.37 9.65 -11.43
N GLU A 532 -30.65 9.12 -10.45
CA GLU A 532 -29.26 8.72 -10.57
C GLU A 532 -29.07 7.58 -11.59
N ALA A 533 -29.97 6.59 -11.59
CA ALA A 533 -29.97 5.53 -12.60
C ALA A 533 -30.13 6.08 -14.03
N ASN A 534 -31.06 7.01 -14.23
CA ASN A 534 -31.28 7.65 -15.53
C ASN A 534 -30.05 8.46 -15.97
N ILE A 535 -29.43 9.22 -15.07
CA ILE A 535 -28.19 9.96 -15.38
C ILE A 535 -27.08 9.00 -15.81
N LEU A 536 -26.91 7.88 -15.12
CA LEU A 536 -25.90 6.88 -15.44
C LEU A 536 -26.11 6.31 -16.86
N LEU A 537 -27.36 5.94 -17.18
CA LEU A 537 -27.74 5.40 -18.48
C LEU A 537 -27.61 6.41 -19.61
N GLU A 538 -27.99 7.67 -19.40
CA GLU A 538 -27.88 8.74 -20.39
C GLU A 538 -26.42 9.11 -20.72
N GLU A 539 -25.51 8.97 -19.76
CA GLU A 539 -24.09 9.30 -19.93
C GLU A 539 -23.28 8.14 -20.53
N PHE A 540 -23.69 6.88 -20.32
CA PHE A 540 -22.87 5.70 -20.59
C PHE A 540 -22.41 5.52 -22.04
N LEU A 541 -23.24 5.87 -23.03
CA LEU A 541 -22.91 5.73 -24.46
C LEU A 541 -22.28 6.99 -25.08
N LYS A 542 -22.04 8.04 -24.28
CA LYS A 542 -21.42 9.28 -24.78
C LYS A 542 -19.90 9.10 -24.97
N GLU A 543 -19.36 9.79 -25.97
CA GLU A 543 -17.92 9.80 -26.22
C GLU A 543 -17.13 10.26 -24.98
N GLY A 544 -16.04 9.55 -24.66
CA GLY A 544 -15.23 9.83 -23.48
C GLY A 544 -15.80 9.34 -22.14
N LYS A 545 -16.93 8.60 -22.15
CA LYS A 545 -17.58 8.06 -20.94
C LYS A 545 -17.37 6.55 -20.72
N GLY A 546 -16.30 5.98 -21.28
CA GLY A 546 -15.99 4.54 -21.14
C GLY A 546 -15.91 4.02 -19.70
N HIS A 547 -15.57 4.86 -18.73
CA HIS A 547 -15.59 4.52 -17.29
C HIS A 547 -17.00 4.19 -16.74
N LEU A 548 -18.07 4.45 -17.49
CA LEU A 548 -19.45 4.10 -17.11
C LEU A 548 -19.90 2.75 -17.66
N ILE A 549 -19.08 2.09 -18.49
CA ILE A 549 -19.42 0.79 -19.09
C ILE A 549 -19.68 -0.28 -18.04
N ALA A 550 -18.70 -0.54 -17.17
CA ALA A 550 -18.84 -1.54 -16.12
C ALA A 550 -19.99 -1.22 -15.14
N PRO A 551 -20.16 0.03 -14.64
CA PRO A 551 -21.33 0.39 -13.84
C PRO A 551 -22.69 0.06 -14.50
N VAL A 552 -22.85 0.32 -15.80
CA VAL A 552 -24.12 0.00 -16.49
C VAL A 552 -24.29 -1.50 -16.71
N GLN A 553 -23.22 -2.21 -17.07
CA GLN A 553 -23.24 -3.67 -17.15
C GLN A 553 -23.65 -4.31 -15.81
N PHE A 554 -23.07 -3.84 -14.69
CA PHE A 554 -23.49 -4.24 -13.34
C PHE A 554 -24.96 -3.90 -13.05
N LEU A 555 -25.43 -2.75 -13.51
CA LEU A 555 -26.82 -2.32 -13.30
C LEU A 555 -27.80 -3.30 -13.97
N PHE A 556 -27.49 -3.75 -15.18
CA PHE A 556 -28.28 -4.77 -15.90
C PHE A 556 -28.18 -6.14 -15.25
N GLY A 557 -27.00 -6.58 -14.81
CA GLY A 557 -26.88 -7.84 -14.07
C GLY A 557 -27.63 -7.84 -12.74
N LEU A 558 -27.77 -6.68 -12.10
CA LEU A 558 -28.59 -6.54 -10.90
C LEU A 558 -30.09 -6.57 -11.21
N ALA A 559 -30.52 -6.27 -12.44
CA ALA A 559 -31.92 -6.40 -12.87
C ALA A 559 -32.38 -7.87 -13.05
N ASN A 560 -31.47 -8.84 -12.92
CA ASN A 560 -31.77 -10.26 -12.82
C ASN A 560 -32.66 -10.55 -11.60
N SER A 561 -33.72 -11.35 -11.81
CA SER A 561 -34.73 -11.67 -10.79
C SER A 561 -34.18 -12.45 -9.59
N LYS A 562 -33.05 -13.15 -9.77
CA LYS A 562 -32.35 -13.89 -8.71
C LYS A 562 -31.44 -12.98 -7.89
N SER A 563 -30.90 -11.90 -8.47
CA SER A 563 -29.99 -10.96 -7.80
C SER A 563 -30.60 -10.32 -6.55
N ALA A 564 -31.89 -9.98 -6.61
CA ALA A 564 -32.64 -9.40 -5.47
C ALA A 564 -32.65 -10.29 -4.22
N LYS A 565 -32.62 -11.62 -4.40
CA LYS A 565 -32.66 -12.59 -3.30
C LYS A 565 -31.35 -12.63 -2.50
N ILE A 566 -30.23 -12.20 -3.08
CA ILE A 566 -28.88 -12.37 -2.52
C ILE A 566 -28.56 -11.30 -1.47
N ILE A 567 -28.91 -10.05 -1.75
CA ILE A 567 -28.57 -8.91 -0.89
C ILE A 567 -29.66 -8.54 0.12
N HIS A 568 -30.82 -9.23 0.08
CA HIS A 568 -32.05 -8.85 0.79
C HIS A 568 -32.50 -7.40 0.49
N GLN A 569 -32.07 -6.83 -0.63
CA GLN A 569 -32.61 -5.57 -1.12
C GLN A 569 -33.76 -5.88 -2.10
N SER A 570 -34.91 -5.28 -1.86
CA SER A 570 -36.04 -5.34 -2.78
C SER A 570 -35.69 -4.57 -4.05
N ILE A 571 -35.19 -5.27 -5.06
CA ILE A 571 -35.14 -4.72 -6.42
C ILE A 571 -36.59 -4.69 -6.90
N SER A 572 -37.11 -3.48 -7.09
CA SER A 572 -38.50 -3.25 -7.45
C SER A 572 -38.80 -3.79 -8.85
N GLU A 573 -39.96 -4.44 -9.03
CA GLU A 573 -40.39 -4.93 -10.37
C GLU A 573 -40.45 -3.79 -11.39
N ASN A 574 -40.73 -2.55 -10.94
CA ASN A 574 -40.71 -1.38 -11.80
C ASN A 574 -39.31 -1.15 -12.40
N PHE A 575 -38.24 -1.34 -11.61
CA PHE A 575 -36.86 -1.17 -12.10
C PHE A 575 -36.58 -2.02 -13.33
N ARG A 576 -36.95 -3.30 -13.25
CA ARG A 576 -36.71 -4.27 -14.31
C ARG A 576 -37.46 -3.89 -15.59
N SER A 577 -38.72 -3.48 -15.45
CA SER A 577 -39.53 -3.03 -16.58
C SER A 577 -38.96 -1.78 -17.25
N GLU A 578 -38.41 -0.85 -16.46
CA GLU A 578 -37.75 0.36 -16.95
C GLU A 578 -36.45 0.02 -17.70
N MET A 579 -35.62 -0.89 -17.18
CA MET A 579 -34.40 -1.35 -17.86
C MET A 579 -34.73 -2.02 -19.20
N LEU A 580 -35.78 -2.84 -19.25
CA LEU A 580 -36.24 -3.47 -20.50
C LEU A 580 -36.69 -2.42 -21.52
N GLY A 581 -37.50 -1.45 -21.10
CA GLY A 581 -37.97 -0.37 -21.97
C GLY A 581 -36.82 0.49 -22.50
N TRP A 582 -35.86 0.81 -21.63
CA TRP A 582 -34.69 1.61 -21.99
C TRP A 582 -33.79 0.88 -23.00
N ILE A 583 -33.45 -0.39 -22.74
CA ILE A 583 -32.51 -1.10 -23.62
C ILE A 583 -33.08 -1.34 -25.01
N ARG A 584 -34.38 -1.64 -25.12
CA ARG A 584 -35.07 -1.76 -26.43
C ARG A 584 -34.98 -0.48 -27.24
N LYS A 585 -35.16 0.66 -26.58
CA LYS A 585 -35.03 1.98 -27.23
C LYS A 585 -33.60 2.19 -27.73
N MET A 586 -32.59 1.88 -26.91
CA MET A 586 -31.19 2.10 -27.27
C MET A 586 -30.71 1.15 -28.36
N LEU A 587 -31.10 -0.14 -28.33
CA LEU A 587 -30.79 -1.10 -29.40
C LEU A 587 -31.33 -0.66 -30.77
N SER A 588 -32.44 0.08 -30.80
CA SER A 588 -32.99 0.67 -32.03
C SER A 588 -32.26 1.93 -32.51
N GLN A 589 -31.47 2.59 -31.65
CA GLN A 589 -30.84 3.88 -31.93
C GLN A 589 -29.33 3.76 -32.19
N GLU A 590 -28.66 2.87 -31.48
CA GLU A 590 -27.22 2.71 -31.48
C GLU A 590 -26.75 1.68 -32.51
N LYS A 591 -25.49 1.78 -32.92
CA LYS A 591 -24.85 0.90 -33.91
C LYS A 591 -23.41 0.58 -33.51
N ASP A 592 -22.79 -0.34 -34.24
CA ASP A 592 -21.37 -0.67 -34.14
C ASP A 592 -20.95 -0.97 -32.69
N TYR A 593 -19.92 -0.28 -32.19
CA TYR A 593 -19.38 -0.47 -30.84
C TYR A 593 -20.41 -0.21 -29.73
N ASN A 594 -21.24 0.82 -29.86
CA ASN A 594 -22.26 1.13 -28.86
C ASN A 594 -23.32 0.03 -28.79
N PHE A 595 -23.71 -0.54 -29.95
CA PHE A 595 -24.61 -1.69 -29.98
C PHE A 595 -23.99 -2.90 -29.30
N LEU A 596 -22.70 -3.18 -29.55
CA LEU A 596 -21.97 -4.25 -28.87
C LEU A 596 -21.98 -4.07 -27.34
N GLN A 597 -21.78 -2.84 -26.84
CA GLN A 597 -21.84 -2.57 -25.39
C GLN A 597 -23.24 -2.84 -24.78
N LEU A 598 -24.31 -2.63 -25.54
CA LEU A 598 -25.67 -2.99 -25.12
C LEU A 598 -25.86 -4.52 -25.05
N LEU A 599 -25.25 -5.28 -25.96
CA LEU A 599 -25.26 -6.75 -25.89
C LEU A 599 -24.54 -7.25 -24.64
N TYR A 600 -23.44 -6.62 -24.22
CA TYR A 600 -22.80 -6.95 -22.95
C TYR A 600 -23.71 -6.67 -21.74
N CYS A 601 -24.55 -5.64 -21.79
CA CYS A 601 -25.56 -5.39 -20.75
C CYS A 601 -26.60 -6.51 -20.72
N LEU A 602 -27.07 -6.99 -21.88
CA LEU A 602 -27.97 -8.14 -21.98
C LEU A 602 -27.31 -9.44 -21.52
N TYR A 603 -26.02 -9.63 -21.77
CA TYR A 603 -25.28 -10.79 -21.27
C TYR A 603 -25.25 -10.82 -19.74
N GLU A 604 -24.96 -9.69 -19.09
CA GLU A 604 -24.89 -9.62 -17.62
C GLU A 604 -26.22 -9.94 -16.93
N ILE A 605 -27.37 -9.72 -17.57
CA ILE A 605 -28.67 -10.08 -16.97
C ILE A 605 -28.87 -11.58 -16.86
N HIS A 606 -28.27 -12.36 -17.76
CA HIS A 606 -28.29 -13.82 -17.76
C HIS A 606 -29.67 -14.49 -17.58
N GLU A 607 -30.71 -13.90 -18.21
CA GLU A 607 -32.07 -14.42 -18.24
C GLU A 607 -32.65 -14.42 -19.66
N ALA A 608 -32.82 -15.62 -20.23
CA ALA A 608 -33.30 -15.80 -21.61
C ALA A 608 -34.63 -15.09 -21.91
N ASP A 609 -35.57 -15.09 -20.97
CA ASP A 609 -36.85 -14.40 -21.15
C ASP A 609 -36.65 -12.88 -21.30
N PHE A 610 -35.76 -12.24 -20.53
CA PHE A 610 -35.53 -10.81 -20.68
C PHE A 610 -34.84 -10.50 -22.01
N VAL A 611 -33.83 -11.29 -22.36
CA VAL A 611 -33.02 -11.10 -23.58
C VAL A 611 -33.89 -11.26 -24.82
N SER A 612 -34.71 -12.31 -24.90
CA SER A 612 -35.64 -12.52 -26.01
C SER A 612 -36.64 -11.37 -26.19
N HIS A 613 -37.15 -10.79 -25.10
CA HIS A 613 -38.02 -9.61 -25.17
C HIS A 613 -37.28 -8.33 -25.58
N ALA A 614 -36.00 -8.19 -25.21
CA ALA A 614 -35.18 -7.05 -25.61
C ALA A 614 -34.79 -7.12 -27.10
N MET A 615 -34.50 -8.32 -27.60
CA MET A 615 -34.01 -8.60 -28.95
C MET A 615 -35.12 -8.89 -29.97
N GLN A 616 -36.39 -8.89 -29.57
CA GLN A 616 -37.55 -9.29 -30.39
C GLN A 616 -37.61 -8.64 -31.79
N ASP A 617 -37.13 -7.40 -31.92
CA ASP A 617 -37.20 -6.61 -33.16
C ASP A 617 -35.84 -6.58 -33.92
N HIS A 618 -34.87 -7.40 -33.51
CA HIS A 618 -33.48 -7.34 -33.96
C HIS A 618 -32.99 -8.68 -34.53
N ASP A 619 -33.38 -8.98 -35.77
CA ASP A 619 -33.00 -10.23 -36.47
C ASP A 619 -31.65 -10.13 -37.22
N THR A 620 -31.11 -8.93 -37.37
CA THR A 620 -29.88 -8.67 -38.14
C THR A 620 -28.92 -7.79 -37.35
N LEU A 621 -27.65 -8.17 -37.36
CA LEU A 621 -26.56 -7.46 -36.71
C LEU A 621 -25.49 -7.09 -37.74
N ASP A 622 -25.17 -5.80 -37.84
CA ASP A 622 -24.04 -5.32 -38.65
C ASP A 622 -22.96 -4.77 -37.73
N LEU A 623 -21.85 -5.50 -37.64
CA LEU A 623 -20.63 -5.13 -36.90
C LEU A 623 -19.40 -5.15 -37.81
N SER A 624 -19.57 -4.92 -39.12
CA SER A 624 -18.46 -5.00 -40.09
C SER A 624 -17.31 -4.05 -39.77
N ASN A 625 -17.60 -2.97 -39.04
CA ASN A 625 -16.63 -1.94 -38.66
C ASN A 625 -16.02 -2.16 -37.26
N VAL A 626 -16.37 -3.26 -36.58
CA VAL A 626 -15.91 -3.57 -35.23
C VAL A 626 -14.99 -4.79 -35.28
N GLY A 627 -13.79 -4.65 -34.71
CA GLY A 627 -12.88 -5.78 -34.54
C GLY A 627 -13.37 -6.69 -33.42
N LEU A 628 -14.09 -7.75 -33.77
CA LEU A 628 -14.67 -8.69 -32.81
C LEU A 628 -13.62 -9.60 -32.18
N LYS A 629 -13.79 -9.83 -30.88
CA LYS A 629 -13.00 -10.72 -30.05
C LYS A 629 -13.76 -12.01 -29.74
N GLU A 630 -13.10 -12.96 -29.07
CA GLU A 630 -13.72 -14.24 -28.73
C GLU A 630 -14.87 -14.05 -27.73
N THR A 631 -14.70 -13.16 -26.74
CA THR A 631 -15.79 -12.77 -25.83
C THR A 631 -16.96 -12.09 -26.52
N ASP A 632 -16.69 -11.25 -27.53
CA ASP A 632 -17.76 -10.58 -28.29
C ASP A 632 -18.64 -11.62 -28.99
N CYS A 633 -18.02 -12.62 -29.62
CA CYS A 633 -18.73 -13.72 -30.25
C CYS A 633 -19.57 -14.53 -29.25
N MET A 634 -19.08 -14.77 -28.03
CA MET A 634 -19.83 -15.44 -26.98
C MET A 634 -21.06 -14.61 -26.56
N VAL A 635 -20.88 -13.31 -26.34
CA VAL A 635 -21.96 -12.39 -25.96
C VAL A 635 -23.01 -12.26 -27.05
N ILE A 636 -22.58 -12.10 -28.31
CA ILE A 636 -23.47 -12.07 -29.48
C ILE A 636 -24.22 -13.41 -29.58
N SER A 637 -23.53 -14.54 -29.46
CA SER A 637 -24.16 -15.85 -29.52
C SER A 637 -25.18 -16.05 -28.40
N TYR A 638 -24.95 -15.49 -27.21
CA TYR A 638 -25.92 -15.55 -26.13
C TYR A 638 -27.16 -14.69 -26.40
N CYS A 639 -26.98 -13.48 -26.95
CA CYS A 639 -28.08 -12.55 -27.20
C CYS A 639 -28.98 -12.95 -28.39
N PHE A 640 -28.45 -13.70 -29.35
CA PHE A 640 -29.16 -14.14 -30.57
C PHE A 640 -29.57 -15.63 -30.56
N GLN A 641 -29.55 -16.28 -29.38
CA GLN A 641 -30.14 -17.61 -29.15
C GLN A 641 -31.66 -17.57 -29.24
#